data_AF-F4HCK2-F1
#
_entry.id   AF-F4HCK2-F1
#
_cell.length_a   1.000
_cell.length_b   1.000
_cell.length_c   1.000
_cell.angle_alpha   90.00
_cell.angle_beta   90.00
_cell.angle_gamma   90.00
#
_symmetry.space_group_name_H-M   'P 1'
#
loop_
_entity.id
_entity.type
_entity.pdbx_description
1 polymer ?
#
loop_
_entity_poly.entity_id
_entity_poly.type
_entity_poly.pdbx_seq_one_letter_code
_entity_poly.pdbx_strand_id
1 'polypeptide(L)'
;MKANETKVENFLSSNNTQFIIPVYQRNYDWNIIQCKQLLDDILEVGINHNTNAHFIGSIVYIHDDVYTSSRINKLTIIDGQQRLTTLTLIYLAMYRLYIEMGKEERKTEILEMYLTNKFASEQERLKLRPTENNNNAIKYILRGDADEEFNGFSRVIENFNYFKNRITPENIETVFDGLSKLMFVEISLERDKDDPQRIFESLNSTGLALSQADLIRNYILMDLNYENQHKIYSQYWEIIENLAKDQVHNESKVSDFIRDYLTLTSGNIPTKNKVYTEFKIKYPKTDLQTLESNLAPIKSLAKYYNKLLNPKNESDKEIKQQLDYINRLEVNVAYPFLMKVYEDYAQNIIEKSTFVDVLELIQSYVWRRFIVGMPTNTLNKTFANLYKDIDSKNYLLSLQKSLLKKKGSANFPRDKEVREALLHKNVYDIKSKNRSYLFERLENFQNNEPVMIDNNPNITIEHIFPKNPNPKWKIELGDKAYERLKESYLNTLANLTLSGNNSALSNRYFTEKRDASDVGYKDSRLWLNKFLASAPKWDEEEILKRAEILINRFIQIWGLPKVSVENEGIEEINIFDAEDPTNKKLDYAIFFNQKIYVKHMIDLYTEVFKYFFELSPETFFSTDLAEKINLTQKAEALRKPAAINNAYFIEGNLSSTAICDKIKYALKLFNVEEELSIKYIEE
;
A
#
# COMPACT_ATOMS: atom_id res chain seq x y z
N MET A 1 -28.91 21.39 -15.16
CA MET A 1 -28.41 21.90 -13.87
C MET A 1 -29.09 23.23 -13.53
N LYS A 2 -29.74 23.32 -12.37
CA LYS A 2 -30.22 24.59 -11.78
C LYS A 2 -29.53 24.80 -10.43
N ALA A 3 -29.07 26.02 -10.17
CA ALA A 3 -28.41 26.38 -8.92
C ALA A 3 -29.15 27.54 -8.26
N ASN A 4 -29.58 27.37 -7.01
CA ASN A 4 -30.26 28.41 -6.23
C ASN A 4 -29.67 28.51 -4.83
N GLU A 5 -29.67 29.71 -4.25
CA GLU A 5 -29.36 29.89 -2.83
C GLU A 5 -30.59 29.56 -2.00
N THR A 6 -30.43 28.74 -0.97
CA THR A 6 -31.52 28.41 -0.04
C THR A 6 -30.99 28.31 1.39
N LYS A 7 -31.88 28.58 2.35
CA LYS A 7 -31.58 28.39 3.76
C LYS A 7 -31.64 26.91 4.12
N VAL A 8 -30.78 26.50 5.04
CA VAL A 8 -30.75 25.13 5.58
C VAL A 8 -32.10 24.72 6.15
N GLU A 9 -32.73 25.61 6.92
CA GLU A 9 -34.04 25.36 7.52
C GLU A 9 -35.11 25.06 6.47
N ASN A 10 -35.16 25.83 5.37
CA ASN A 10 -36.16 25.69 4.31
C ASN A 10 -35.99 24.39 3.53
N PHE A 11 -34.74 24.04 3.23
CA PHE A 11 -34.46 22.79 2.54
C PHE A 11 -34.81 21.59 3.42
N LEU A 12 -34.26 21.52 4.64
CA LEU A 12 -34.50 20.37 5.53
C LEU A 12 -35.97 20.25 5.94
N SER A 13 -36.68 21.38 6.11
CA SER A 13 -38.11 21.39 6.47
C SER A 13 -39.05 21.09 5.31
N SER A 14 -38.55 20.93 4.08
CA SER A 14 -39.37 20.64 2.90
C SER A 14 -40.37 19.49 3.14
N ASN A 15 -41.63 19.77 2.81
CA ASN A 15 -42.75 18.86 3.08
C ASN A 15 -42.68 17.61 2.21
N ASN A 16 -42.96 16.45 2.82
CA ASN A 16 -42.96 15.17 2.14
C ASN A 16 -41.67 14.91 1.36
N THR A 17 -40.52 15.34 1.87
CA THR A 17 -39.22 15.14 1.23
C THR A 17 -38.35 14.21 2.06
N GLN A 18 -37.65 13.31 1.39
CA GLN A 18 -36.62 12.46 2.00
C GLN A 18 -35.30 12.63 1.24
N PHE A 19 -34.24 12.94 1.95
CA PHE A 19 -32.87 13.00 1.46
C PHE A 19 -32.23 11.63 1.57
N ILE A 20 -31.86 11.04 0.45
CA ILE A 20 -31.27 9.70 0.38
C ILE A 20 -29.78 9.85 0.12
N ILE A 21 -28.95 9.33 1.04
CA ILE A 21 -27.53 9.12 0.78
C ILE A 21 -27.40 7.75 0.10
N PRO A 22 -27.04 7.69 -1.19
CA PRO A 22 -26.97 6.43 -1.92
C PRO A 22 -25.79 5.57 -1.47
N VAL A 23 -25.88 4.25 -1.69
CA VAL A 23 -24.90 3.25 -1.21
C VAL A 23 -23.48 3.45 -1.76
N TYR A 24 -23.33 4.19 -2.86
CA TYR A 24 -22.02 4.49 -3.44
C TYR A 24 -21.29 5.66 -2.78
N GLN A 25 -21.99 6.46 -1.98
CA GLN A 25 -21.36 7.49 -1.18
C GLN A 25 -20.59 6.88 -0.02
N ARG A 26 -19.47 7.51 0.35
CA ARG A 26 -18.71 7.05 1.51
C ARG A 26 -19.48 7.25 2.80
N ASN A 27 -19.19 6.43 3.81
CA ASN A 27 -19.70 6.61 5.16
C ASN A 27 -19.31 7.98 5.76
N TYR A 28 -19.91 8.30 6.91
CA TYR A 28 -19.64 9.56 7.59
C TYR A 28 -18.21 9.57 8.13
N ASP A 29 -17.45 10.60 7.73
CA ASP A 29 -15.99 10.66 7.84
C ASP A 29 -15.49 11.98 8.44
N TRP A 30 -16.40 12.92 8.74
CA TRP A 30 -16.02 14.11 9.49
C TRP A 30 -15.51 13.75 10.88
N ASN A 31 -14.41 14.37 11.28
CA ASN A 31 -13.86 14.24 12.63
C ASN A 31 -14.31 15.40 13.53
N ILE A 32 -13.96 15.30 14.81
CA ILE A 32 -14.30 16.32 15.83
C ILE A 32 -13.80 17.72 15.44
N ILE A 33 -12.70 17.85 14.70
CA ILE A 33 -12.17 19.17 14.29
C ILE A 33 -13.14 19.87 13.35
N GLN A 34 -13.67 19.15 12.35
CA GLN A 34 -14.66 19.69 11.40
C GLN A 34 -16.00 19.97 12.09
N CYS A 35 -16.44 19.07 12.98
CA CYS A 35 -17.64 19.27 13.78
C CYS A 35 -17.55 20.48 14.72
N LYS A 36 -16.38 20.69 15.33
CA LYS A 36 -16.10 21.84 16.17
C LYS A 36 -16.18 23.12 15.37
N GLN A 37 -15.50 23.19 14.22
CA GLN A 37 -15.52 24.37 13.37
C GLN A 37 -16.96 24.75 12.99
N LEU A 38 -17.75 23.80 12.48
CA LEU A 38 -19.14 24.08 12.09
C LEU A 38 -19.99 24.57 13.28
N LEU A 39 -19.83 23.98 14.47
CA LEU A 39 -20.60 24.41 15.65
C LEU A 39 -20.18 25.79 16.15
N ASP A 40 -18.88 26.06 16.17
CA ASP A 40 -18.35 27.36 16.57
C ASP A 40 -18.84 28.46 15.59
N ASP A 41 -18.87 28.19 14.28
CA ASP A 41 -19.44 29.08 13.26
C ASP A 41 -20.95 29.32 13.48
N ILE A 42 -21.71 28.27 13.80
CA ILE A 42 -23.16 28.36 14.11
C ILE A 42 -23.40 29.24 15.35
N LEU A 43 -22.61 29.04 16.41
CA LEU A 43 -22.72 29.82 17.64
C LEU A 43 -22.39 31.30 17.39
N GLU A 44 -21.32 31.60 16.65
CA GLU A 44 -20.93 32.96 16.31
C GLU A 44 -22.04 33.70 15.55
N VAL A 45 -22.62 33.04 14.54
CA VAL A 45 -23.71 33.60 13.73
C VAL A 45 -25.01 33.70 14.53
N GLY A 46 -25.25 32.80 15.48
CA GLY A 46 -26.38 32.86 16.41
C GLY A 46 -26.32 34.10 17.30
N ILE A 47 -25.15 34.41 17.87
CA ILE A 47 -24.93 35.58 18.73
C ILE A 47 -25.02 36.89 17.93
N ASN A 48 -24.55 36.89 16.68
CA ASN A 48 -24.50 38.11 15.88
C ASN A 48 -25.85 38.43 15.22
N HIS A 49 -26.59 39.39 15.78
CA HIS A 49 -27.87 39.85 15.23
C HIS A 49 -27.75 40.63 13.90
N ASN A 50 -26.54 41.06 13.50
CA ASN A 50 -26.31 41.77 12.24
C ASN A 50 -26.00 40.84 11.06
N THR A 51 -25.71 39.56 11.34
CA THR A 51 -25.45 38.56 10.29
C THR A 51 -26.75 37.83 9.96
N ASN A 52 -27.27 38.07 8.75
CA ASN A 52 -28.54 37.49 8.29
C ASN A 52 -28.36 36.20 7.48
N ALA A 53 -27.13 35.88 7.08
CA ALA A 53 -26.82 34.69 6.31
C ALA A 53 -25.36 34.25 6.52
N HIS A 54 -25.14 32.94 6.64
CA HIS A 54 -23.81 32.34 6.70
C HIS A 54 -23.71 31.17 5.73
N PHE A 55 -22.78 31.24 4.78
CA PHE A 55 -22.63 30.26 3.72
C PHE A 55 -21.81 29.05 4.17
N ILE A 56 -22.38 27.85 4.08
CA ILE A 56 -21.72 26.61 4.52
C ILE A 56 -21.29 25.67 3.39
N GLY A 57 -21.51 26.06 2.12
CA GLY A 57 -21.12 25.28 0.94
C GLY A 57 -22.29 25.00 -0.02
N SER A 58 -22.14 23.95 -0.82
CA SER A 58 -23.16 23.49 -1.77
C SER A 58 -23.73 22.11 -1.40
N ILE A 59 -24.94 21.84 -1.87
CA ILE A 59 -25.57 20.52 -1.85
C ILE A 59 -26.01 20.19 -3.26
N VAL A 60 -25.62 19.01 -3.74
CA VAL A 60 -25.96 18.54 -5.09
C VAL A 60 -26.82 17.31 -4.97
N TYR A 61 -27.96 17.29 -5.66
CA TYR A 61 -28.90 16.17 -5.60
C TYR A 61 -29.62 15.92 -6.93
N ILE A 62 -30.18 14.73 -7.04
CA ILE A 62 -31.01 14.27 -8.17
C ILE A 62 -32.41 13.98 -7.64
N HIS A 63 -33.44 14.33 -8.41
CA HIS A 63 -34.80 13.83 -8.19
C HIS A 63 -34.90 12.39 -8.69
N ASP A 64 -35.18 11.44 -7.82
CA ASP A 64 -35.55 10.09 -8.27
C ASP A 64 -36.98 10.14 -8.82
N ASP A 65 -37.16 9.59 -10.02
CA ASP A 65 -38.31 9.71 -10.93
C ASP A 65 -39.67 10.11 -10.33
N VAL A 66 -40.30 11.06 -11.02
CA VAL A 66 -41.66 11.62 -10.83
C VAL A 66 -42.79 10.55 -10.90
N TYR A 67 -42.44 9.28 -11.16
CA TYR A 67 -43.38 8.18 -11.42
C TYR A 67 -43.48 7.11 -10.33
N THR A 68 -42.92 7.33 -9.13
CA THR A 68 -43.20 6.44 -8.00
C THR A 68 -44.49 6.86 -7.29
N SER A 69 -45.42 5.93 -7.07
CA SER A 69 -46.69 6.14 -6.34
C SER A 69 -46.51 6.47 -4.85
N SER A 70 -45.31 6.87 -4.44
CA SER A 70 -44.99 7.23 -3.06
C SER A 70 -45.40 8.68 -2.80
N ARG A 71 -45.99 8.96 -1.63
CA ARG A 71 -46.38 10.33 -1.23
C ARG A 71 -45.17 11.22 -0.89
N ILE A 72 -43.94 10.70 -1.00
CA ILE A 72 -42.71 11.32 -0.52
C ILE A 72 -41.77 11.53 -1.71
N ASN A 73 -41.34 12.77 -1.92
CA ASN A 73 -40.33 13.16 -2.88
C ASN A 73 -38.94 12.70 -2.38
N LYS A 74 -38.24 11.91 -3.19
CA LYS A 74 -36.92 11.39 -2.87
C LYS A 74 -35.84 12.19 -3.58
N LEU A 75 -34.94 12.79 -2.80
CA LEU A 75 -33.79 13.55 -3.28
C LEU A 75 -32.52 12.76 -2.99
N THR A 76 -31.92 12.19 -4.03
CA THR A 76 -30.67 11.44 -3.91
C THR A 76 -29.49 12.41 -3.89
N ILE A 77 -28.76 12.43 -2.77
CA ILE A 77 -27.63 13.33 -2.52
C ILE A 77 -26.38 12.84 -3.25
N ILE A 78 -25.82 13.69 -4.10
CA ILE A 78 -24.59 13.47 -4.88
C ILE A 78 -23.39 14.12 -4.20
N ASP A 79 -23.57 15.31 -3.60
CA ASP A 79 -22.54 15.98 -2.81
C ASP A 79 -23.17 16.77 -1.64
N GLY A 80 -22.40 17.01 -0.58
CA GLY A 80 -22.86 17.67 0.64
C GLY A 80 -23.32 16.70 1.74
N GLN A 81 -23.17 15.39 1.53
CA GLN A 81 -23.63 14.35 2.47
C GLN A 81 -23.03 14.46 3.89
N GLN A 82 -21.76 14.85 4.03
CA GLN A 82 -21.10 15.00 5.33
C GLN A 82 -21.67 16.19 6.12
N ARG A 83 -21.97 17.30 5.43
CA ARG A 83 -22.60 18.49 6.02
C ARG A 83 -24.02 18.18 6.46
N LEU A 84 -24.83 17.58 5.59
CA LEU A 84 -26.21 17.18 5.90
C LEU A 84 -26.29 16.23 7.09
N THR A 85 -25.40 15.22 7.12
CA THR A 85 -25.32 14.31 8.26
C THR A 85 -24.98 15.06 9.54
N THR A 86 -23.97 15.93 9.51
CA THR A 86 -23.56 16.71 10.71
C THR A 86 -24.66 17.63 11.21
N LEU A 87 -25.35 18.36 10.31
CA LEU A 87 -26.51 19.19 10.67
C LEU A 87 -27.62 18.35 11.31
N THR A 88 -27.87 17.15 10.78
CA THR A 88 -28.82 16.19 11.37
C THR A 88 -28.40 15.79 12.79
N LEU A 89 -27.10 15.58 13.05
CA LEU A 89 -26.60 15.28 14.41
C LEU A 89 -26.77 16.44 15.38
N ILE A 90 -26.61 17.69 14.92
CA ILE A 90 -26.87 18.88 15.73
C ILE A 90 -28.36 18.95 16.10
N TYR A 91 -29.27 18.80 15.13
CA TYR A 91 -30.70 18.74 15.42
C TYR A 91 -31.07 17.58 16.36
N LEU A 92 -30.42 16.42 16.23
CA LEU A 92 -30.61 15.29 17.15
C LEU A 92 -30.16 15.64 18.57
N ALA A 93 -29.00 16.28 18.74
CA ALA A 93 -28.51 16.70 20.07
C ALA A 93 -29.47 17.71 20.72
N MET A 94 -29.97 18.68 19.95
CA MET A 94 -30.98 19.64 20.42
C MET A 94 -32.30 18.95 20.78
N TYR A 95 -32.77 18.00 19.96
CA TYR A 95 -33.97 17.22 20.25
C TYR A 95 -33.87 16.47 21.58
N ARG A 96 -32.74 15.80 21.84
CA ARG A 96 -32.50 15.09 23.11
C ARG A 96 -32.46 16.06 24.30
N LEU A 97 -31.79 17.20 24.15
CA LEU A 97 -31.72 18.19 25.20
C LEU A 97 -33.10 18.84 25.48
N TYR A 98 -33.92 19.11 24.47
CA TYR A 98 -35.28 19.61 24.68
C TYR A 98 -36.21 18.60 25.38
N ILE A 99 -36.00 17.28 25.18
CA ILE A 99 -36.66 16.24 26.00
C ILE A 99 -36.24 16.37 27.46
N GLU A 100 -34.93 16.45 27.72
CA GLU A 100 -34.38 16.56 29.08
C GLU A 100 -34.86 17.83 29.80
N MET A 101 -35.05 18.93 29.05
CA MET A 101 -35.58 20.21 29.56
C MET A 101 -37.12 20.25 29.68
N GLY A 102 -37.84 19.25 29.17
CA GLY A 102 -39.31 19.23 29.16
C GLY A 102 -39.96 20.26 28.21
N LYS A 103 -39.25 20.74 27.17
CA LYS A 103 -39.77 21.70 26.18
C LYS A 103 -40.50 20.99 25.03
N GLU A 104 -41.76 20.60 25.26
CA GLU A 104 -42.51 19.74 24.32
C GLU A 104 -42.74 20.39 22.94
N GLU A 105 -42.99 21.70 22.87
CA GLU A 105 -43.18 22.42 21.60
C GLU A 105 -41.92 22.37 20.73
N ARG A 106 -40.76 22.78 21.28
CA ARG A 106 -39.46 22.77 20.58
C ARG A 106 -39.01 21.37 20.18
N LYS A 107 -39.21 20.39 21.07
CA LYS A 107 -38.96 18.97 20.77
C LYS A 107 -39.78 18.52 19.56
N THR A 108 -41.07 18.83 19.54
CA THR A 108 -41.99 18.44 18.45
C THR A 108 -41.60 19.14 17.15
N GLU A 109 -41.30 20.43 17.21
CA GLU A 109 -40.81 21.24 16.09
C GLU A 109 -39.59 20.57 15.44
N ILE A 110 -38.55 20.25 16.21
CA ILE A 110 -37.34 19.62 15.65
C ILE A 110 -37.64 18.24 15.05
N LEU A 111 -38.42 17.42 15.76
CA LEU A 111 -38.71 16.06 15.34
C LEU A 111 -39.50 16.02 14.02
N GLU A 112 -40.54 16.84 13.90
CA GLU A 112 -41.45 16.83 12.75
C GLU A 112 -40.94 17.65 11.57
N MET A 113 -40.17 18.72 11.80
CA MET A 113 -39.65 19.56 10.72
C MET A 113 -38.34 19.02 10.13
N TYR A 114 -37.39 18.59 10.96
CA TYR A 114 -36.01 18.34 10.52
C TYR A 114 -35.59 16.88 10.55
N LEU A 115 -36.15 16.06 11.44
CA LEU A 115 -35.68 14.69 11.66
C LEU A 115 -36.56 13.61 11.01
N THR A 116 -37.89 13.80 11.01
CA THR A 116 -38.83 12.76 10.57
C THR A 116 -39.96 13.25 9.68
N ASN A 117 -40.43 12.37 8.79
CA ASN A 117 -41.65 12.55 8.01
C ASN A 117 -42.81 11.86 8.74
N LYS A 118 -43.66 12.63 9.43
CA LYS A 118 -44.72 12.14 10.33
C LYS A 118 -45.67 11.10 9.69
N PHE A 119 -46.02 11.28 8.42
CA PHE A 119 -46.98 10.44 7.70
C PHE A 119 -46.32 9.35 6.85
N ALA A 120 -45.00 9.19 6.94
CA ALA A 120 -44.26 8.19 6.19
C ALA A 120 -44.34 6.81 6.85
N SER A 121 -44.10 5.77 6.06
CA SER A 121 -43.87 4.41 6.57
C SER A 121 -42.65 4.39 7.51
N GLU A 122 -42.54 3.40 8.40
CA GLU A 122 -41.39 3.29 9.32
C GLU A 122 -40.04 3.26 8.58
N GLN A 123 -40.00 2.65 7.39
CA GLN A 123 -38.82 2.57 6.53
C GLN A 123 -38.45 3.93 5.91
N GLU A 124 -39.42 4.83 5.72
CA GLU A 124 -39.25 6.15 5.11
C GLU A 124 -39.36 7.31 6.12
N ARG A 125 -39.44 6.97 7.42
CA ARG A 125 -39.72 7.92 8.49
C ARG A 125 -38.61 8.94 8.70
N LEU A 126 -37.34 8.57 8.51
CA LEU A 126 -36.24 9.51 8.64
C LEU A 126 -36.18 10.46 7.44
N LYS A 127 -36.03 11.76 7.70
CA LYS A 127 -35.82 12.76 6.64
C LYS A 127 -34.50 12.59 5.92
N LEU A 128 -33.42 12.35 6.66
CA LEU A 128 -32.15 11.92 6.09
C LEU A 128 -32.03 10.40 6.22
N ARG A 129 -32.01 9.70 5.10
CA ARG A 129 -31.72 8.27 5.02
C ARG A 129 -30.23 8.10 4.70
N PRO A 130 -29.38 7.79 5.69
CA PRO A 130 -27.97 7.56 5.45
C PRO A 130 -27.71 6.14 4.94
N THR A 131 -26.43 5.79 4.72
CA THR A 131 -25.97 4.40 4.53
C THR A 131 -26.36 3.50 5.71
N GLU A 132 -26.46 2.18 5.51
CA GLU A 132 -27.01 1.26 6.53
C GLU A 132 -26.29 1.35 7.88
N ASN A 133 -24.95 1.40 7.90
CA ASN A 133 -24.17 1.53 9.14
C ASN A 133 -24.51 2.80 9.92
N ASN A 134 -24.64 3.92 9.23
CA ASN A 134 -25.01 5.21 9.84
C ASN A 134 -26.50 5.22 10.24
N ASN A 135 -27.36 4.52 9.51
CA ASN A 135 -28.80 4.45 9.78
C ASN A 135 -29.06 3.80 11.14
N ASN A 136 -28.34 2.73 11.46
CA ASN A 136 -28.43 2.06 12.75
C ASN A 136 -28.01 3.01 13.91
N ALA A 137 -26.94 3.78 13.72
CA ALA A 137 -26.49 4.76 14.71
C ALA A 137 -27.51 5.90 14.92
N ILE A 138 -28.09 6.45 13.85
CA ILE A 138 -29.12 7.51 13.95
C ILE A 138 -30.39 6.98 14.63
N LYS A 139 -30.85 5.78 14.27
CA LYS A 139 -32.01 5.15 14.91
C LYS A 139 -31.78 4.89 16.39
N TYR A 140 -30.58 4.42 16.75
CA TYR A 140 -30.17 4.26 18.14
C TYR A 140 -30.25 5.58 18.91
N ILE A 141 -29.70 6.68 18.36
CA ILE A 141 -29.78 8.01 19.00
C ILE A 141 -31.24 8.49 19.17
N LEU A 142 -32.08 8.26 18.16
CA LEU A 142 -33.49 8.67 18.17
C LEU A 142 -34.31 7.93 19.23
N ARG A 143 -34.12 6.61 19.35
CA ARG A 143 -34.69 5.82 20.46
C ARG A 143 -34.14 6.33 21.79
N GLY A 144 -32.81 6.37 21.86
CA GLY A 144 -31.96 6.57 23.02
C GLY A 144 -32.59 6.04 24.31
N ASP A 145 -32.83 4.75 24.24
CA ASP A 145 -33.06 3.86 25.37
C ASP A 145 -31.81 3.89 26.27
N ALA A 146 -32.01 4.04 27.58
CA ALA A 146 -30.90 4.11 28.54
C ALA A 146 -30.28 2.74 28.82
N ASP A 147 -31.00 1.66 28.51
CA ASP A 147 -30.58 0.27 28.74
C ASP A 147 -29.94 -0.37 27.48
N GLU A 148 -29.92 0.35 26.35
CA GLU A 148 -29.31 -0.09 25.09
C GLU A 148 -27.90 0.51 24.94
N GLU A 149 -26.88 -0.32 24.69
CA GLU A 149 -25.54 0.15 24.30
C GLU A 149 -25.34 0.01 22.78
N PHE A 150 -24.77 1.03 22.14
CA PHE A 150 -24.40 0.95 20.72
C PHE A 150 -23.15 0.09 20.55
N ASN A 151 -23.31 -1.07 19.89
CA ASN A 151 -22.20 -1.99 19.64
C ASN A 151 -21.29 -1.48 18.52
N GLY A 152 -20.01 -1.26 18.85
CA GLY A 152 -18.94 -0.97 17.89
C GLY A 152 -18.63 0.52 17.71
N PHE A 153 -17.54 0.80 16.99
CA PHE A 153 -17.12 2.17 16.69
C PHE A 153 -17.98 2.79 15.59
N SER A 154 -18.52 3.98 15.84
CA SER A 154 -19.24 4.78 14.84
C SER A 154 -18.93 6.26 15.01
N ARG A 155 -18.44 6.89 13.94
CA ARG A 155 -18.21 8.34 13.92
C ARG A 155 -19.47 9.17 14.13
N VAL A 156 -20.62 8.62 13.74
CA VAL A 156 -21.92 9.24 14.00
C VAL A 156 -22.15 9.36 15.51
N ILE A 157 -21.86 8.30 16.27
CA ILE A 157 -22.00 8.28 17.73
C ILE A 157 -20.96 9.20 18.39
N GLU A 158 -19.69 9.13 17.96
CA GLU A 158 -18.62 9.99 18.46
C GLU A 158 -18.96 11.48 18.32
N ASN A 159 -19.35 11.91 17.12
CA ASN A 159 -19.67 13.32 16.85
C ASN A 159 -21.01 13.72 17.50
N PHE A 160 -22.00 12.83 17.59
CA PHE A 160 -23.22 13.10 18.36
C PHE A 160 -22.90 13.37 19.84
N ASN A 161 -22.05 12.54 20.47
CA ASN A 161 -21.64 12.74 21.85
C ASN A 161 -20.88 14.07 22.03
N TYR A 162 -20.06 14.47 21.06
CA TYR A 162 -19.44 15.80 21.06
C TYR A 162 -20.50 16.92 21.07
N PHE A 163 -21.51 16.87 20.20
CA PHE A 163 -22.58 17.87 20.17
C PHE A 163 -23.42 17.85 21.44
N LYS A 164 -23.79 16.67 21.95
CA LYS A 164 -24.53 16.50 23.20
C LYS A 164 -23.83 17.19 24.39
N ASN A 165 -22.49 17.13 24.44
CA ASN A 165 -21.73 17.75 25.51
C ASN A 165 -21.55 19.27 25.35
N ARG A 166 -21.65 19.81 24.12
CA ARG A 166 -21.35 21.21 23.84
C ARG A 166 -22.58 22.09 23.63
N ILE A 167 -23.71 21.49 23.25
CA ILE A 167 -25.02 22.14 23.23
C ILE A 167 -25.61 21.96 24.62
N THR A 168 -25.90 23.08 25.28
CA THR A 168 -26.27 23.17 26.70
C THR A 168 -27.55 23.99 26.84
N PRO A 169 -28.28 23.91 27.97
CA PRO A 169 -29.45 24.74 28.21
C PRO A 169 -29.20 26.24 28.01
N GLU A 170 -27.97 26.71 28.25
CA GLU A 170 -27.57 28.11 28.14
C GLU A 170 -27.39 28.58 26.69
N ASN A 171 -27.00 27.70 25.77
CA ASN A 171 -26.67 28.08 24.39
C ASN A 171 -27.60 27.48 23.32
N ILE A 172 -28.52 26.58 23.69
CA ILE A 172 -29.37 25.86 22.72
C ILE A 172 -30.20 26.79 21.82
N GLU A 173 -30.76 27.87 22.35
CA GLU A 173 -31.52 28.84 21.54
C GLU A 173 -30.59 29.62 20.60
N THR A 174 -29.38 29.94 21.02
CA THR A 174 -28.35 30.54 20.15
C THR A 174 -27.96 29.61 19.01
N VAL A 175 -27.85 28.31 19.27
CA VAL A 175 -27.61 27.29 18.22
C VAL A 175 -28.78 27.23 17.26
N PHE A 176 -30.02 27.26 17.77
CA PHE A 176 -31.24 27.26 16.94
C PHE A 176 -31.29 28.49 16.02
N ASP A 177 -31.04 29.68 16.56
CA ASP A 177 -30.98 30.92 15.80
C ASP A 177 -29.85 30.90 14.77
N GLY A 178 -28.68 30.37 15.13
CA GLY A 178 -27.55 30.20 14.21
C GLY A 178 -27.89 29.28 13.02
N LEU A 179 -28.57 28.16 13.27
CA LEU A 179 -29.02 27.23 12.23
C LEU A 179 -29.98 27.90 11.22
N SER A 180 -30.88 28.77 11.69
CA SER A 180 -31.83 29.51 10.85
C SER A 180 -31.19 30.50 9.85
N LYS A 181 -29.92 30.85 10.11
CA LYS A 181 -29.11 31.78 9.31
C LYS A 181 -28.18 31.06 8.34
N LEU A 182 -28.05 29.73 8.41
CA LEU A 182 -27.20 28.99 7.49
C LEU A 182 -27.81 28.92 6.09
N MET A 183 -26.98 29.12 5.07
CA MET A 183 -27.36 29.01 3.66
C MET A 183 -26.40 28.10 2.90
N PHE A 184 -26.92 27.43 1.88
CA PHE A 184 -26.11 26.74 0.87
C PHE A 184 -26.63 27.03 -0.52
N VAL A 185 -25.77 26.73 -1.50
CA VAL A 185 -26.19 26.66 -2.91
C VAL A 185 -26.70 25.25 -3.18
N GLU A 186 -28.00 25.13 -3.45
CA GLU A 186 -28.60 23.88 -3.87
C GLU A 186 -28.43 23.73 -5.39
N ILE A 187 -28.04 22.54 -5.82
CA ILE A 187 -27.83 22.21 -7.23
C ILE A 187 -28.68 20.99 -7.55
N SER A 188 -29.77 21.21 -8.29
CA SER A 188 -30.62 20.12 -8.78
C SER A 188 -30.15 19.63 -10.14
N LEU A 189 -29.93 18.32 -10.25
CA LEU A 189 -29.54 17.64 -11.47
C LEU A 189 -30.72 16.85 -12.06
N GLU A 190 -30.83 16.86 -13.39
CA GLU A 190 -31.81 16.07 -14.15
C GLU A 190 -31.09 14.87 -14.79
N ARG A 191 -31.48 13.62 -14.47
CA ARG A 191 -30.79 12.39 -14.94
C ARG A 191 -30.63 12.30 -16.46
N ASP A 192 -31.58 12.85 -17.21
CA ASP A 192 -31.59 12.76 -18.68
C ASP A 192 -30.82 13.89 -19.38
N LYS A 193 -30.43 14.95 -18.64
CA LYS A 193 -29.77 16.14 -19.23
C LYS A 193 -28.38 16.40 -18.65
N ASP A 194 -28.21 16.13 -17.37
CA ASP A 194 -26.96 16.33 -16.66
C ASP A 194 -26.21 15.00 -16.54
N ASP A 195 -24.88 15.03 -16.52
CA ASP A 195 -24.04 13.87 -16.22
C ASP A 195 -23.63 13.95 -14.74
N PRO A 196 -24.33 13.26 -13.82
CA PRO A 196 -24.08 13.40 -12.39
C PRO A 196 -22.68 12.92 -12.00
N GLN A 197 -22.12 12.00 -12.78
CA GLN A 197 -20.78 11.49 -12.53
C GLN A 197 -19.72 12.55 -12.85
N ARG A 198 -19.80 13.20 -14.00
CA ARG A 198 -18.84 14.28 -14.35
C ARG A 198 -18.94 15.46 -13.39
N ILE A 199 -20.15 15.77 -12.92
CA ILE A 199 -20.38 16.81 -11.91
C ILE A 199 -19.79 16.37 -10.55
N PHE A 200 -19.97 15.12 -10.16
CA PHE A 200 -19.36 14.58 -8.95
C PHE A 200 -17.83 14.61 -9.00
N GLU A 201 -17.23 14.20 -10.13
CA GLU A 201 -15.77 14.21 -10.33
C GLU A 201 -15.20 15.64 -10.28
N SER A 202 -15.90 16.62 -10.86
CA SER A 202 -15.45 18.02 -10.86
C SER A 202 -15.55 18.65 -9.47
N LEU A 203 -16.63 18.40 -8.73
CA LEU A 203 -16.85 18.96 -7.40
C LEU A 203 -15.90 18.39 -6.35
N ASN A 204 -15.58 17.10 -6.41
CA ASN A 204 -14.68 16.47 -5.44
C ASN A 204 -13.19 16.83 -5.63
N SER A 205 -12.84 17.56 -6.67
CA SER A 205 -11.47 18.03 -6.90
C SER A 205 -11.00 19.10 -5.89
N THR A 206 -11.93 19.75 -5.18
CA THR A 206 -11.65 20.86 -4.25
C THR A 206 -11.91 20.52 -2.77
N GLY A 207 -12.50 19.35 -2.48
CA GLY A 207 -12.87 18.90 -1.14
C GLY A 207 -11.90 17.90 -0.51
N LEU A 208 -12.32 17.21 0.56
CA LEU A 208 -11.53 16.13 1.15
C LEU A 208 -11.44 14.96 0.15
N ALA A 209 -10.22 14.63 -0.26
CA ALA A 209 -9.95 13.70 -1.36
C ALA A 209 -10.62 12.33 -1.15
N LEU A 210 -11.37 11.89 -2.15
CA LEU A 210 -11.90 10.53 -2.22
C LEU A 210 -10.77 9.53 -2.46
N SER A 211 -10.90 8.34 -1.87
CA SER A 211 -10.00 7.25 -2.22
C SER A 211 -10.27 6.77 -3.66
N GLN A 212 -9.29 6.10 -4.28
CA GLN A 212 -9.50 5.51 -5.60
C GLN A 212 -10.61 4.46 -5.59
N ALA A 213 -10.72 3.71 -4.49
CA ALA A 213 -11.81 2.77 -4.26
C ALA A 213 -13.18 3.49 -4.26
N ASP A 214 -13.30 4.64 -3.59
CA ASP A 214 -14.55 5.41 -3.61
C ASP A 214 -14.91 5.89 -5.02
N LEU A 215 -13.93 6.37 -5.80
CA LEU A 215 -14.15 6.78 -7.19
C LEU A 215 -14.65 5.61 -8.05
N ILE A 216 -14.06 4.42 -7.88
CA ILE A 216 -14.48 3.21 -8.59
C ILE A 216 -15.89 2.78 -8.15
N ARG A 217 -16.19 2.78 -6.84
CA ARG A 217 -17.54 2.48 -6.32
C ARG A 217 -18.59 3.42 -6.93
N ASN A 218 -18.30 4.71 -6.97
CA ASN A 218 -19.18 5.71 -7.60
C ASN A 218 -19.37 5.41 -9.08
N TYR A 219 -18.29 5.14 -9.81
CA TYR A 219 -18.34 4.88 -11.24
C TYR A 219 -19.22 3.67 -11.61
N ILE A 220 -19.13 2.56 -10.86
CA ILE A 220 -19.87 1.34 -11.18
C ILE A 220 -21.35 1.40 -10.73
N LEU A 221 -21.71 2.29 -9.81
CA LEU A 221 -23.05 2.33 -9.20
C LEU A 221 -23.93 3.52 -9.64
N MET A 222 -23.35 4.68 -9.99
CA MET A 222 -24.10 5.93 -10.13
C MET A 222 -25.17 5.92 -11.23
N ASP A 223 -24.93 5.19 -12.32
CA ASP A 223 -25.86 5.06 -13.46
C ASP A 223 -26.91 3.96 -13.27
N LEU A 224 -26.78 3.14 -12.24
CA LEU A 224 -27.73 2.06 -11.98
C LEU A 224 -29.00 2.61 -11.31
N ASN A 225 -30.13 1.94 -11.53
CA ASN A 225 -31.34 2.19 -10.75
C ASN A 225 -31.18 1.71 -9.29
N TYR A 226 -32.07 2.12 -8.40
CA TYR A 226 -31.98 1.82 -6.96
C TYR A 226 -31.83 0.32 -6.65
N GLU A 227 -32.62 -0.54 -7.30
CA GLU A 227 -32.57 -2.00 -7.07
C GLU A 227 -31.22 -2.59 -7.50
N ASN A 228 -30.73 -2.22 -8.68
CA ASN A 228 -29.46 -2.68 -9.21
C ASN A 228 -28.26 -2.11 -8.42
N GLN A 229 -28.35 -0.89 -7.91
CA GLN A 229 -27.35 -0.32 -7.01
C GLN A 229 -27.19 -1.19 -5.75
N HIS A 230 -28.31 -1.50 -5.09
CA HIS A 230 -28.32 -2.36 -3.91
C HIS A 230 -27.80 -3.77 -4.22
N LYS A 231 -28.20 -4.35 -5.36
CA LYS A 231 -27.71 -5.67 -5.80
C LYS A 231 -26.19 -5.67 -6.00
N ILE A 232 -25.64 -4.75 -6.79
CA ILE A 232 -24.21 -4.70 -7.09
C ILE A 232 -23.40 -4.37 -5.83
N TYR A 233 -23.89 -3.45 -5.00
CA TYR A 233 -23.22 -3.10 -3.74
C TYR A 233 -23.12 -4.31 -2.80
N SER A 234 -24.26 -4.92 -2.44
CA SER A 234 -24.30 -6.03 -1.47
C SER A 234 -23.63 -7.31 -1.98
N GLN A 235 -23.84 -7.66 -3.25
CA GLN A 235 -23.34 -8.93 -3.79
C GLN A 235 -21.88 -8.88 -4.23
N TYR A 236 -21.31 -7.70 -4.49
CA TYR A 236 -19.95 -7.57 -4.99
C TYR A 236 -19.12 -6.59 -4.18
N TRP A 237 -19.50 -5.33 -4.16
CA TRP A 237 -18.62 -4.27 -3.65
C TRP A 237 -18.39 -4.35 -2.14
N GLU A 238 -19.45 -4.53 -1.35
CA GLU A 238 -19.36 -4.69 0.11
C GLU A 238 -18.49 -5.90 0.50
N ILE A 239 -18.60 -7.00 -0.25
CA ILE A 239 -17.77 -8.18 -0.04
C ILE A 239 -16.30 -7.86 -0.32
N ILE A 240 -16.00 -7.12 -1.39
CA ILE A 240 -14.65 -6.66 -1.70
C ILE A 240 -14.13 -5.72 -0.60
N GLU A 241 -14.93 -4.77 -0.12
CA GLU A 241 -14.57 -3.86 0.97
C GLU A 241 -14.21 -4.61 2.26
N ASN A 242 -15.02 -5.61 2.64
CA ASN A 242 -14.79 -6.40 3.83
C ASN A 242 -13.58 -7.33 3.70
N LEU A 243 -13.34 -7.90 2.53
CA LEU A 243 -12.20 -8.79 2.28
C LEU A 243 -10.88 -8.03 2.13
N ALA A 244 -10.88 -6.87 1.49
CA ALA A 244 -9.70 -6.02 1.32
C ALA A 244 -9.52 -5.04 2.48
N LYS A 245 -9.62 -5.53 3.71
CA LYS A 245 -9.44 -4.76 4.95
C LYS A 245 -8.30 -5.35 5.78
N ASP A 246 -7.38 -4.50 6.21
CA ASP A 246 -6.36 -4.85 7.20
C ASP A 246 -7.06 -4.88 8.58
N GLN A 247 -7.21 -6.07 9.13
CA GLN A 247 -7.91 -6.27 10.40
C GLN A 247 -7.09 -5.85 11.61
N VAL A 248 -5.75 -5.77 11.47
CA VAL A 248 -4.85 -5.36 12.56
C VAL A 248 -4.91 -3.85 12.74
N HIS A 249 -4.83 -3.10 11.65
CA HIS A 249 -4.84 -1.63 11.67
C HIS A 249 -6.24 -1.02 11.43
N ASN A 250 -7.25 -1.87 11.19
CA ASN A 250 -8.62 -1.46 10.86
C ASN A 250 -8.67 -0.52 9.62
N GLU A 251 -7.81 -0.75 8.64
CA GLU A 251 -7.59 0.11 7.47
C GLU A 251 -8.14 -0.53 6.19
N SER A 252 -8.80 0.26 5.33
CA SER A 252 -9.23 -0.21 4.00
C SER A 252 -8.06 -0.28 3.03
N LYS A 253 -7.87 -1.45 2.41
CA LYS A 253 -6.85 -1.72 1.37
C LYS A 253 -7.48 -1.95 -0.01
N VAL A 254 -8.75 -1.58 -0.21
CA VAL A 254 -9.45 -1.75 -1.49
C VAL A 254 -8.72 -1.06 -2.65
N SER A 255 -8.19 0.15 -2.42
CA SER A 255 -7.44 0.88 -3.46
C SER A 255 -6.17 0.14 -3.87
N ASP A 256 -5.45 -0.43 -2.91
CA ASP A 256 -4.24 -1.22 -3.17
C ASP A 256 -4.59 -2.56 -3.84
N PHE A 257 -5.64 -3.24 -3.38
CA PHE A 257 -6.14 -4.48 -3.98
C PHE A 257 -6.54 -4.30 -5.46
N ILE A 258 -7.31 -3.26 -5.78
CA ILE A 258 -7.71 -3.01 -7.18
C ILE A 258 -6.48 -2.67 -8.04
N ARG A 259 -5.52 -1.93 -7.50
CA ARG A 259 -4.25 -1.67 -8.18
C ARG A 259 -3.47 -2.96 -8.46
N ASP A 260 -3.43 -3.88 -7.50
CA ASP A 260 -2.77 -5.18 -7.65
C ASP A 260 -3.52 -6.08 -8.66
N TYR A 261 -4.85 -6.04 -8.66
CA TYR A 261 -5.68 -6.72 -9.66
C TYR A 261 -5.46 -6.17 -11.08
N LEU A 262 -5.42 -4.85 -11.24
CA LEU A 262 -5.11 -4.22 -12.52
C LEU A 262 -3.70 -4.59 -12.98
N THR A 263 -2.72 -4.59 -12.06
CA THR A 263 -1.34 -5.01 -12.33
C THR A 263 -1.28 -6.43 -12.89
N LEU A 264 -1.97 -7.38 -12.25
CA LEU A 264 -2.04 -8.77 -12.70
C LEU A 264 -2.65 -8.89 -14.10
N THR A 265 -3.72 -8.14 -14.37
CA THR A 265 -4.53 -8.33 -15.57
C THR A 265 -4.10 -7.47 -16.76
N SER A 266 -3.33 -6.39 -16.57
CA SER A 266 -2.79 -5.55 -17.64
C SER A 266 -1.28 -5.77 -17.86
N GLY A 267 -0.57 -6.28 -16.84
CA GLY A 267 0.89 -6.36 -16.81
C GLY A 267 1.60 -5.03 -16.56
N ASN A 268 0.84 -3.92 -16.48
CA ASN A 268 1.34 -2.58 -16.18
C ASN A 268 0.88 -2.17 -14.78
N ILE A 269 1.75 -1.48 -14.05
CA ILE A 269 1.48 -1.11 -12.66
C ILE A 269 0.89 0.30 -12.64
N PRO A 270 -0.40 0.47 -12.28
CA PRO A 270 -0.99 1.78 -12.19
C PRO A 270 -0.29 2.62 -11.12
N THR A 271 -0.11 3.92 -11.38
CA THR A 271 0.26 4.84 -10.30
C THR A 271 -0.90 4.98 -9.32
N LYS A 272 -0.62 5.17 -8.03
CA LYS A 272 -1.65 5.18 -6.97
C LYS A 272 -2.80 6.15 -7.26
N ASN A 273 -2.55 7.28 -7.92
CA ASN A 273 -3.57 8.28 -8.23
C ASN A 273 -4.30 8.05 -9.57
N LYS A 274 -3.84 7.10 -10.39
CA LYS A 274 -4.43 6.77 -11.71
C LYS A 274 -5.19 5.45 -11.72
N VAL A 275 -5.28 4.74 -10.58
CA VAL A 275 -5.98 3.45 -10.46
C VAL A 275 -7.41 3.56 -10.99
N TYR A 276 -8.13 4.61 -10.60
CA TYR A 276 -9.48 4.87 -11.10
C TYR A 276 -9.53 5.07 -12.63
N THR A 277 -8.62 5.90 -13.17
CA THR A 277 -8.56 6.17 -14.60
C THR A 277 -8.28 4.91 -15.41
N GLU A 278 -7.33 4.08 -14.98
CA GLU A 278 -7.01 2.82 -15.64
C GLU A 278 -8.14 1.79 -15.51
N PHE A 279 -8.81 1.74 -14.36
CA PHE A 279 -10.01 0.92 -14.17
C PHE A 279 -11.10 1.29 -15.18
N LYS A 280 -11.39 2.60 -15.35
CA LYS A 280 -12.39 3.12 -16.29
C LYS A 280 -12.07 2.80 -17.75
N ILE A 281 -10.79 2.85 -18.14
CA ILE A 281 -10.34 2.49 -19.49
C ILE A 281 -10.56 1.00 -19.75
N LYS A 282 -10.27 0.15 -18.75
CA LYS A 282 -10.36 -1.31 -18.89
C LYS A 282 -11.80 -1.83 -18.82
N TYR A 283 -12.62 -1.21 -17.97
CA TYR A 283 -14.00 -1.61 -17.72
C TYR A 283 -14.93 -0.44 -18.05
N PRO A 284 -15.12 -0.11 -19.35
CA PRO A 284 -16.06 0.93 -19.74
C PRO A 284 -17.50 0.55 -19.32
N LYS A 285 -18.36 1.57 -19.21
CA LYS A 285 -19.76 1.37 -18.85
C LYS A 285 -20.44 0.45 -19.87
N THR A 286 -21.07 -0.59 -19.35
CA THR A 286 -21.72 -1.66 -20.10
C THR A 286 -23.02 -2.01 -19.39
N ASP A 287 -23.80 -2.92 -19.97
CA ASP A 287 -25.01 -3.44 -19.34
C ASP A 287 -24.70 -4.16 -18.00
N LEU A 288 -25.74 -4.37 -17.19
CA LEU A 288 -25.64 -4.97 -15.87
C LEU A 288 -24.97 -6.35 -15.88
N GLN A 289 -25.24 -7.18 -16.89
CA GLN A 289 -24.70 -8.54 -16.97
C GLN A 289 -23.18 -8.50 -17.23
N THR A 290 -22.74 -7.61 -18.11
CA THR A 290 -21.30 -7.38 -18.36
C THR A 290 -20.60 -6.82 -17.11
N LEU A 291 -21.24 -5.88 -16.39
CA LEU A 291 -20.70 -5.37 -15.12
C LEU A 291 -20.52 -6.48 -14.08
N GLU A 292 -21.52 -7.33 -13.88
CA GLU A 292 -21.44 -8.48 -12.96
C GLU A 292 -20.32 -9.45 -13.36
N SER A 293 -20.18 -9.73 -14.66
CA SER A 293 -19.12 -10.58 -15.21
C SER A 293 -17.73 -9.99 -14.97
N ASN A 294 -17.59 -8.67 -15.01
CA ASN A 294 -16.33 -7.97 -14.72
C ASN A 294 -15.99 -7.94 -13.22
N LEU A 295 -17.00 -7.82 -12.35
CA LEU A 295 -16.82 -7.78 -10.90
C LEU A 295 -16.62 -9.16 -10.27
N ALA A 296 -17.12 -10.24 -10.88
CA ALA A 296 -16.97 -11.61 -10.38
C ALA A 296 -15.50 -12.04 -10.18
N PRO A 297 -14.58 -11.87 -11.15
CA PRO A 297 -13.16 -12.18 -10.97
C PRO A 297 -12.51 -11.34 -9.86
N ILE A 298 -12.86 -10.05 -9.76
CA ILE A 298 -12.36 -9.14 -8.71
C ILE A 298 -12.78 -9.67 -7.33
N LYS A 299 -14.07 -9.98 -7.17
CA LYS A 299 -14.60 -10.56 -5.93
C LYS A 299 -13.94 -11.90 -5.57
N SER A 300 -13.67 -12.75 -6.57
CA SER A 300 -13.00 -14.05 -6.36
C SER A 300 -11.60 -13.85 -5.77
N LEU A 301 -10.77 -13.01 -6.41
CA LEU A 301 -9.40 -12.76 -6.00
C LEU A 301 -9.31 -12.01 -4.66
N ALA A 302 -10.31 -11.19 -4.31
CA ALA A 302 -10.38 -10.51 -3.01
C ALA A 302 -10.33 -11.51 -1.83
N LYS A 303 -10.85 -12.73 -2.00
CA LYS A 303 -10.78 -13.78 -0.97
C LYS A 303 -9.34 -14.21 -0.67
N TYR A 304 -8.53 -14.35 -1.71
CA TYR A 304 -7.12 -14.72 -1.55
C TYR A 304 -6.30 -13.53 -1.05
N TYR A 305 -6.60 -12.32 -1.54
CA TYR A 305 -6.00 -11.09 -1.00
C TYR A 305 -6.24 -10.95 0.51
N ASN A 306 -7.45 -11.26 0.98
CA ASN A 306 -7.77 -11.23 2.41
C ASN A 306 -6.86 -12.15 3.23
N LYS A 307 -6.57 -13.36 2.73
CA LYS A 307 -5.68 -14.32 3.40
C LYS A 307 -4.22 -13.88 3.38
N LEU A 308 -3.76 -13.27 2.28
CA LEU A 308 -2.41 -12.69 2.17
C LEU A 308 -2.22 -11.53 3.17
N LEU A 309 -3.22 -10.64 3.26
CA LEU A 309 -3.21 -9.49 4.15
C LEU A 309 -3.39 -9.90 5.62
N ASN A 310 -4.26 -10.87 5.87
CA ASN A 310 -4.60 -11.37 7.20
C ASN A 310 -4.34 -12.90 7.27
N PRO A 311 -3.08 -13.34 7.48
CA PRO A 311 -2.73 -14.77 7.55
C PRO A 311 -3.53 -15.56 8.59
N LYS A 312 -4.10 -14.89 9.61
CA LYS A 312 -4.97 -15.52 10.61
C LYS A 312 -6.22 -16.18 10.01
N ASN A 313 -6.70 -15.71 8.86
CA ASN A 313 -7.88 -16.21 8.16
C ASN A 313 -7.57 -17.47 7.33
N GLU A 314 -6.31 -17.90 7.27
CA GLU A 314 -5.94 -19.18 6.69
C GLU A 314 -6.21 -20.33 7.66
N SER A 315 -6.86 -21.39 7.16
CA SER A 315 -7.19 -22.57 7.95
C SER A 315 -6.04 -23.58 8.02
N ASP A 316 -5.28 -23.74 6.94
CA ASP A 316 -4.11 -24.64 6.92
C ASP A 316 -2.94 -24.03 7.70
N LYS A 317 -2.43 -24.75 8.70
CA LYS A 317 -1.38 -24.25 9.61
C LYS A 317 -0.06 -23.93 8.90
N GLU A 318 0.31 -24.73 7.90
CA GLU A 318 1.58 -24.59 7.20
C GLU A 318 1.52 -23.42 6.22
N ILE A 319 0.44 -23.32 5.43
CA ILE A 319 0.22 -22.17 4.54
C ILE A 319 0.15 -20.89 5.38
N LYS A 320 -0.61 -20.90 6.48
CA LYS A 320 -0.72 -19.77 7.41
C LYS A 320 0.65 -19.27 7.88
N GLN A 321 1.55 -20.19 8.23
CA GLN A 321 2.90 -19.85 8.66
C GLN A 321 3.72 -19.21 7.52
N GLN A 322 3.64 -19.76 6.31
CA GLN A 322 4.33 -19.18 5.15
C GLN A 322 3.79 -17.79 4.77
N LEU A 323 2.47 -17.58 4.89
CA LEU A 323 1.84 -16.27 4.69
C LEU A 323 2.25 -15.25 5.76
N ASP A 324 2.34 -15.68 7.02
CA ASP A 324 2.87 -14.84 8.12
C ASP A 324 4.30 -14.38 7.82
N TYR A 325 5.15 -15.29 7.33
CA TYR A 325 6.50 -14.96 6.89
C TYR A 325 6.55 -13.94 5.75
N ILE A 326 5.71 -14.09 4.73
CA ILE A 326 5.61 -13.13 3.63
C ILE A 326 5.15 -11.75 4.13
N ASN A 327 4.17 -11.72 5.03
CA ASN A 327 3.65 -10.48 5.62
C ASN A 327 4.73 -9.76 6.45
N ARG A 328 5.46 -10.50 7.29
CA ARG A 328 6.55 -9.95 8.11
C ARG A 328 7.69 -9.36 7.28
N LEU A 329 8.01 -10.00 6.15
CA LEU A 329 8.98 -9.51 5.17
C LEU A 329 8.51 -8.29 4.36
N GLU A 330 7.25 -7.86 4.51
CA GLU A 330 6.63 -6.76 3.76
C GLU A 330 6.66 -6.97 2.24
N VAL A 331 6.52 -8.21 1.76
CA VAL A 331 6.55 -8.52 0.31
C VAL A 331 5.20 -8.26 -0.36
N ASN A 332 4.57 -7.14 -0.05
CA ASN A 332 3.25 -6.78 -0.58
C ASN A 332 3.28 -6.63 -2.12
N VAL A 333 4.45 -6.29 -2.67
CA VAL A 333 4.72 -6.21 -4.10
C VAL A 333 4.54 -7.54 -4.85
N ALA A 334 4.56 -8.67 -4.15
CA ALA A 334 4.31 -9.99 -4.71
C ALA A 334 2.82 -10.38 -4.70
N TYR A 335 1.94 -9.60 -4.06
CA TYR A 335 0.52 -9.94 -3.94
C TYR A 335 -0.20 -10.15 -5.27
N PRO A 336 0.02 -9.33 -6.34
CA PRO A 336 -0.56 -9.60 -7.65
C PRO A 336 -0.30 -11.02 -8.14
N PHE A 337 0.96 -11.46 -8.03
CA PHE A 337 1.40 -12.80 -8.38
C PHE A 337 0.81 -13.86 -7.44
N LEU A 338 0.97 -13.67 -6.13
CA LEU A 338 0.56 -14.65 -5.12
C LEU A 338 -0.95 -14.88 -5.10
N MET A 339 -1.77 -13.86 -5.36
CA MET A 339 -3.23 -14.04 -5.48
C MET A 339 -3.58 -15.05 -6.56
N LYS A 340 -2.88 -15.01 -7.70
CA LYS A 340 -3.15 -15.90 -8.82
C LYS A 340 -2.62 -17.31 -8.57
N VAL A 341 -1.44 -17.44 -7.98
CA VAL A 341 -0.91 -18.75 -7.52
C VAL A 341 -1.86 -19.37 -6.49
N TYR A 342 -2.39 -18.57 -5.57
CA TYR A 342 -3.36 -19.04 -4.58
C TYR A 342 -4.64 -19.52 -5.28
N GLU A 343 -5.15 -18.77 -6.26
CA GLU A 343 -6.29 -19.22 -7.08
C GLU A 343 -6.02 -20.57 -7.76
N ASP A 344 -4.83 -20.76 -8.32
CA ASP A 344 -4.43 -22.03 -8.95
C ASP A 344 -4.43 -23.19 -7.93
N TYR A 345 -3.97 -22.95 -6.70
CA TYR A 345 -4.07 -23.92 -5.61
C TYR A 345 -5.52 -24.23 -5.24
N ALA A 346 -6.36 -23.21 -5.07
CA ALA A 346 -7.76 -23.37 -4.72
C ALA A 346 -8.59 -24.07 -5.81
N GLN A 347 -8.18 -23.96 -7.08
CA GLN A 347 -8.76 -24.67 -8.21
C GLN A 347 -8.16 -26.06 -8.46
N ASN A 348 -7.26 -26.53 -7.58
CA ASN A 348 -6.54 -27.81 -7.70
C ASN A 348 -5.69 -27.94 -8.98
N ILE A 349 -5.21 -26.81 -9.54
CA ILE A 349 -4.23 -26.83 -10.63
C ILE A 349 -2.85 -27.23 -10.07
N ILE A 350 -2.55 -26.81 -8.84
CA ILE A 350 -1.33 -27.20 -8.11
C ILE A 350 -1.68 -27.82 -6.76
N GLU A 351 -0.83 -28.76 -6.33
CA GLU A 351 -0.93 -29.36 -5.00
C GLU A 351 -0.42 -28.41 -3.91
N LYS A 352 -0.81 -28.69 -2.66
CA LYS A 352 -0.37 -27.92 -1.49
C LYS A 352 1.17 -27.83 -1.39
N SER A 353 1.88 -28.93 -1.65
CA SER A 353 3.34 -28.98 -1.62
C SER A 353 3.96 -27.95 -2.58
N THR A 354 3.50 -27.94 -3.83
CA THR A 354 3.94 -26.98 -4.84
C THR A 354 3.62 -25.55 -4.45
N PHE A 355 2.44 -25.31 -3.86
CA PHE A 355 2.08 -23.98 -3.39
C PHE A 355 3.03 -23.49 -2.27
N VAL A 356 3.32 -24.33 -1.28
CA VAL A 356 4.29 -24.02 -0.22
C VAL A 356 5.68 -23.76 -0.79
N ASP A 357 6.14 -24.59 -1.73
CA ASP A 357 7.44 -24.40 -2.40
C ASP A 357 7.52 -23.05 -3.14
N VAL A 358 6.41 -22.61 -3.76
CA VAL A 358 6.33 -21.27 -4.38
C VAL A 358 6.45 -20.17 -3.34
N LEU A 359 5.73 -20.25 -2.22
CA LEU A 359 5.82 -19.26 -1.13
C LEU A 359 7.24 -19.19 -0.56
N GLU A 360 7.91 -20.32 -0.37
CA GLU A 360 9.29 -20.39 0.10
C GLU A 360 10.29 -19.82 -0.91
N LEU A 361 10.09 -20.09 -2.21
CA LEU A 361 10.92 -19.55 -3.28
C LEU A 361 10.84 -18.02 -3.33
N ILE A 362 9.65 -17.45 -3.20
CA ILE A 362 9.44 -16.00 -3.18
C ILE A 362 10.12 -15.37 -1.96
N GLN A 363 10.00 -16.00 -0.79
CA GLN A 363 10.73 -15.58 0.42
C GLN A 363 12.24 -15.63 0.20
N SER A 364 12.77 -16.73 -0.34
CA SER A 364 14.20 -16.89 -0.63
C SER A 364 14.72 -15.81 -1.58
N TYR A 365 14.01 -15.56 -2.68
CA TYR A 365 14.36 -14.55 -3.67
C TYR A 365 14.43 -13.15 -3.06
N VAL A 366 13.39 -12.74 -2.33
CA VAL A 366 13.33 -11.40 -1.73
C VAL A 366 14.34 -11.25 -0.60
N TRP A 367 14.47 -12.27 0.24
CA TRP A 367 15.35 -12.23 1.40
C TRP A 367 16.83 -12.21 1.01
N ARG A 368 17.25 -13.01 0.02
CA ARG A 368 18.61 -12.95 -0.52
C ARG A 368 18.94 -11.57 -1.11
N ARG A 369 18.01 -10.97 -1.85
CA ARG A 369 18.17 -9.59 -2.39
C ARG A 369 18.31 -8.57 -1.27
N PHE A 370 17.50 -8.67 -0.22
CA PHE A 370 17.61 -7.81 0.96
C PHE A 370 18.97 -7.96 1.67
N ILE A 371 19.48 -9.18 1.80
CA ILE A 371 20.79 -9.45 2.40
C ILE A 371 21.93 -8.85 1.57
N VAL A 372 21.91 -8.98 0.25
CA VAL A 372 22.95 -8.38 -0.62
C VAL A 372 22.78 -6.86 -0.77
N GLY A 373 21.65 -6.29 -0.33
CA GLY A 373 21.40 -4.84 -0.38
C GLY A 373 20.90 -4.36 -1.73
N MET A 374 20.26 -5.24 -2.51
CA MET A 374 19.71 -4.89 -3.82
C MET A 374 18.47 -3.97 -3.68
N PRO A 375 18.28 -3.01 -4.61
CA PRO A 375 17.12 -2.12 -4.60
C PRO A 375 15.77 -2.87 -4.67
N THR A 376 14.77 -2.39 -3.94
CA THR A 376 13.43 -3.00 -3.93
C THR A 376 12.55 -2.60 -5.12
N ASN A 377 12.92 -1.53 -5.83
CA ASN A 377 12.09 -0.92 -6.89
C ASN A 377 11.78 -1.90 -8.03
N THR A 378 12.73 -2.79 -8.34
CA THR A 378 12.62 -3.77 -9.43
C THR A 378 11.62 -4.89 -9.11
N LEU A 379 11.38 -5.21 -7.83
CA LEU A 379 10.48 -6.30 -7.42
C LEU A 379 9.06 -6.15 -7.97
N ASN A 380 8.56 -4.91 -7.96
CA ASN A 380 7.24 -4.58 -8.48
C ASN A 380 7.08 -5.05 -9.94
N LYS A 381 8.02 -4.67 -10.82
CA LYS A 381 8.00 -5.06 -12.24
C LYS A 381 8.22 -6.57 -12.41
N THR A 382 9.11 -7.16 -11.61
CA THR A 382 9.37 -8.61 -11.63
C THR A 382 8.10 -9.39 -11.35
N PHE A 383 7.42 -9.15 -10.22
CA PHE A 383 6.23 -9.90 -9.83
C PHE A 383 5.01 -9.62 -10.70
N ALA A 384 4.87 -8.40 -11.24
CA ALA A 384 3.77 -8.07 -12.15
C ALA A 384 3.75 -8.94 -13.41
N ASN A 385 4.92 -9.34 -13.92
CA ASN A 385 5.04 -10.16 -15.12
C ASN A 385 5.37 -11.63 -14.87
N LEU A 386 5.74 -11.99 -13.63
CA LEU A 386 6.21 -13.33 -13.30
C LEU A 386 5.19 -14.42 -13.60
N TYR A 387 3.90 -14.13 -13.47
CA TYR A 387 2.84 -15.09 -13.75
C TYR A 387 2.78 -15.48 -15.24
N LYS A 388 3.18 -14.59 -16.16
CA LYS A 388 3.18 -14.87 -17.60
C LYS A 388 4.20 -15.94 -17.99
N ASP A 389 5.22 -16.14 -17.16
CA ASP A 389 6.31 -17.09 -17.40
C ASP A 389 6.01 -18.49 -16.84
N ILE A 390 4.82 -18.71 -16.25
CA ILE A 390 4.44 -19.99 -15.63
C ILE A 390 3.88 -20.96 -16.68
N ASP A 391 4.45 -22.17 -16.71
CA ASP A 391 3.89 -23.33 -17.39
C ASP A 391 3.13 -24.19 -16.38
N SER A 392 1.82 -24.36 -16.56
CA SER A 392 0.96 -25.11 -15.65
C SER A 392 1.38 -26.58 -15.48
N LYS A 393 2.04 -27.17 -16.48
CA LYS A 393 2.53 -28.57 -16.40
C LYS A 393 3.82 -28.68 -15.60
N ASN A 394 4.61 -27.61 -15.53
CA ASN A 394 5.92 -27.57 -14.88
C ASN A 394 6.02 -26.37 -13.94
N TYR A 395 4.99 -26.15 -13.12
CA TYR A 395 4.74 -24.91 -12.39
C TYR A 395 5.99 -24.37 -11.66
N LEU A 396 6.50 -25.14 -10.70
CA LEU A 396 7.66 -24.74 -9.90
C LEU A 396 8.92 -24.60 -10.75
N LEU A 397 9.15 -25.51 -11.69
CA LEU A 397 10.35 -25.50 -12.55
C LEU A 397 10.39 -24.27 -13.46
N SER A 398 9.25 -23.90 -14.08
CA SER A 398 9.13 -22.70 -14.91
C SER A 398 9.39 -21.43 -14.10
N LEU A 399 8.85 -21.36 -12.89
CA LEU A 399 9.03 -20.23 -11.98
C LEU A 399 10.51 -20.08 -11.55
N GLN A 400 11.13 -21.19 -11.15
CA GLN A 400 12.55 -21.23 -10.80
C GLN A 400 13.43 -20.77 -11.97
N LYS A 401 13.16 -21.25 -13.20
CA LYS A 401 13.87 -20.81 -14.41
C LYS A 401 13.67 -19.32 -14.68
N SER A 402 12.44 -18.80 -14.57
CA SER A 402 12.18 -17.36 -14.80
C SER A 402 12.95 -16.48 -13.83
N LEU A 403 12.96 -16.82 -12.53
CA LEU A 403 13.70 -16.05 -11.52
C LEU A 403 15.22 -16.15 -11.72
N LEU A 404 15.74 -17.34 -12.06
CA LEU A 404 17.17 -17.54 -12.31
C LEU A 404 17.68 -16.84 -13.58
N LYS A 405 16.80 -16.58 -14.55
CA LYS A 405 17.12 -15.84 -15.78
C LYS A 405 17.19 -14.33 -15.58
N LYS A 406 16.67 -13.79 -14.47
CA LYS A 406 16.72 -12.33 -14.21
C LYS A 406 18.17 -11.90 -13.99
N LYS A 407 18.56 -10.77 -14.59
CA LYS A 407 19.92 -10.17 -14.50
C LYS A 407 19.86 -8.80 -13.81
N GLY A 408 21.03 -8.19 -13.59
CA GLY A 408 21.16 -6.82 -13.07
C GLY A 408 20.48 -6.64 -11.70
N SER A 409 19.72 -5.55 -11.52
CA SER A 409 19.01 -5.28 -10.27
C SER A 409 17.89 -6.28 -9.95
N ALA A 410 17.45 -7.09 -10.93
CA ALA A 410 16.47 -8.17 -10.74
C ALA A 410 17.13 -9.54 -10.48
N ASN A 411 18.45 -9.62 -10.39
CA ASN A 411 19.16 -10.89 -10.22
C ASN A 411 18.71 -11.66 -8.97
N PHE A 412 18.73 -12.99 -9.05
CA PHE A 412 18.59 -13.89 -7.91
C PHE A 412 20.00 -14.14 -7.32
N PRO A 413 20.34 -13.56 -6.15
CA PRO A 413 21.70 -13.61 -5.64
C PRO A 413 22.19 -15.04 -5.37
N ARG A 414 23.41 -15.32 -5.83
CA ARG A 414 24.08 -16.61 -5.68
C ARG A 414 24.64 -16.77 -4.27
N ASP A 415 24.94 -18.02 -3.90
CA ASP A 415 25.43 -18.36 -2.56
C ASP A 415 26.72 -17.63 -2.20
N LYS A 416 27.60 -17.37 -3.18
CA LYS A 416 28.84 -16.62 -2.98
C LYS A 416 28.56 -15.17 -2.54
N GLU A 417 27.67 -14.48 -3.24
CA GLU A 417 27.29 -13.09 -2.94
C GLU A 417 26.64 -12.98 -1.56
N VAL A 418 25.76 -13.94 -1.23
CA VAL A 418 25.09 -14.01 0.08
C VAL A 418 26.08 -14.27 1.21
N ARG A 419 27.07 -15.15 1.00
CA ARG A 419 28.15 -15.42 1.96
C ARG A 419 28.94 -14.16 2.29
N GLU A 420 29.46 -13.48 1.27
CA GLU A 420 30.24 -12.25 1.43
C GLU A 420 29.43 -11.17 2.15
N ALA A 421 28.16 -10.99 1.78
CA ALA A 421 27.31 -10.00 2.41
C ALA A 421 27.06 -10.31 3.90
N LEU A 422 26.73 -11.56 4.25
CA LEU A 422 26.38 -11.92 5.64
C LEU A 422 27.56 -11.84 6.62
N LEU A 423 28.79 -11.98 6.14
CA LEU A 423 30.00 -11.87 6.97
C LEU A 423 30.13 -10.48 7.61
N HIS A 424 29.74 -9.43 6.88
CA HIS A 424 29.96 -8.04 7.28
C HIS A 424 28.69 -7.23 7.51
N LYS A 425 27.51 -7.77 7.13
CA LYS A 425 26.25 -7.04 7.25
C LYS A 425 25.90 -6.76 8.71
N ASN A 426 25.55 -5.52 8.98
CA ASN A 426 24.94 -5.12 10.25
C ASN A 426 23.51 -5.67 10.32
N VAL A 427 23.37 -6.80 11.01
CA VAL A 427 22.09 -7.48 11.21
C VAL A 427 21.30 -6.88 12.37
N TYR A 428 22.01 -6.30 13.35
CA TYR A 428 21.35 -5.69 14.50
C TYR A 428 20.50 -4.48 14.11
N ASP A 429 20.94 -3.65 13.17
CA ASP A 429 20.20 -2.42 12.80
C ASP A 429 19.08 -2.64 11.77
N ILE A 430 18.85 -3.88 11.35
CA ILE A 430 17.68 -4.24 10.54
C ILE A 430 16.40 -4.00 11.34
N LYS A 431 15.31 -3.61 10.66
CA LYS A 431 13.97 -3.48 11.26
C LYS A 431 13.66 -4.68 12.17
N SER A 432 13.17 -4.41 13.38
CA SER A 432 12.98 -5.43 14.43
C SER A 432 12.27 -6.70 13.93
N LYS A 433 11.19 -6.55 13.15
CA LYS A 433 10.44 -7.68 12.58
C LYS A 433 11.25 -8.58 11.63
N ASN A 434 12.07 -7.99 10.77
CA ASN A 434 12.90 -8.72 9.81
C ASN A 434 14.04 -9.45 10.54
N ARG A 435 14.55 -8.83 11.62
CA ARG A 435 15.55 -9.42 12.51
C ARG A 435 14.95 -10.61 13.28
N SER A 436 13.75 -10.47 13.84
CA SER A 436 13.04 -11.58 14.48
C SER A 436 12.76 -12.73 13.51
N TYR A 437 12.32 -12.41 12.27
CA TYR A 437 12.12 -13.41 11.22
C TYR A 437 13.40 -14.22 10.94
N LEU A 438 14.55 -13.54 10.81
CA LEU A 438 15.84 -14.19 10.57
C LEU A 438 16.20 -15.18 11.67
N PHE A 439 16.18 -14.73 12.93
CA PHE A 439 16.59 -15.57 14.06
C PHE A 439 15.59 -16.68 14.34
N GLU A 440 14.29 -16.45 14.14
CA GLU A 440 13.27 -17.48 14.27
C GLU A 440 13.45 -18.60 13.25
N ARG A 441 13.69 -18.25 11.99
CA ARG A 441 13.93 -19.23 10.93
C ARG A 441 15.24 -19.99 11.16
N LEU A 442 16.29 -19.33 11.62
CA LEU A 442 17.54 -20.00 11.97
C LEU A 442 17.36 -20.94 13.16
N GLU A 443 16.67 -20.52 14.22
CA GLU A 443 16.44 -21.35 15.40
C GLU A 443 15.59 -22.59 15.09
N ASN A 444 14.47 -22.40 14.37
CA ASN A 444 13.47 -23.45 14.17
C ASN A 444 13.71 -24.34 12.94
N PHE A 445 14.76 -24.11 12.16
CA PHE A 445 15.04 -24.96 10.99
C PHE A 445 15.35 -26.41 11.40
N GLN A 446 14.58 -27.36 10.85
CA GLN A 446 14.65 -28.80 11.21
C GLN A 446 14.49 -29.06 12.72
N ASN A 447 13.66 -28.25 13.40
CA ASN A 447 13.35 -28.43 14.81
C ASN A 447 11.88 -28.87 14.98
N ASN A 448 11.67 -30.06 15.53
CA ASN A 448 10.32 -30.60 15.80
C ASN A 448 9.66 -29.97 17.04
N GLU A 449 10.43 -29.28 17.87
CA GLU A 449 9.96 -28.55 19.06
C GLU A 449 10.18 -27.05 18.85
N PRO A 450 9.29 -26.37 18.09
CA PRO A 450 9.52 -24.99 17.68
C PRO A 450 9.55 -24.04 18.88
N VAL A 451 10.57 -23.18 18.89
CA VAL A 451 10.72 -22.11 19.86
C VAL A 451 9.91 -20.90 19.39
N MET A 452 8.93 -20.49 20.20
CA MET A 452 8.13 -19.29 19.95
C MET A 452 8.94 -18.04 20.30
N ILE A 453 9.48 -17.39 19.27
CA ILE A 453 10.32 -16.19 19.40
C ILE A 453 9.48 -14.93 19.17
N ASP A 454 8.56 -14.97 18.20
CA ASP A 454 7.70 -13.83 17.92
C ASP A 454 6.71 -13.56 19.07
N ASN A 455 6.53 -12.28 19.42
CA ASN A 455 5.74 -11.81 20.57
C ASN A 455 6.11 -12.40 21.94
N ASN A 456 7.30 -12.98 22.08
CA ASN A 456 7.80 -13.50 23.35
C ASN A 456 8.74 -12.48 24.00
N PRO A 457 8.30 -11.73 25.02
CA PRO A 457 9.13 -10.70 25.66
C PRO A 457 10.33 -11.28 26.40
N ASN A 458 10.31 -12.59 26.72
CA ASN A 458 11.38 -13.23 27.46
C ASN A 458 12.60 -13.52 26.57
N ILE A 459 12.41 -13.73 25.26
CA ILE A 459 13.52 -14.02 24.35
C ILE A 459 13.96 -12.71 23.70
N THR A 460 15.19 -12.30 23.99
CA THR A 460 15.79 -11.09 23.43
C THR A 460 17.03 -11.43 22.61
N ILE A 461 17.45 -10.48 21.79
CA ILE A 461 18.72 -10.59 21.06
C ILE A 461 19.84 -10.19 21.99
N GLU A 462 20.82 -11.08 22.12
CA GLU A 462 22.00 -10.92 22.95
C GLU A 462 23.25 -10.72 22.10
N HIS A 463 24.13 -9.84 22.59
CA HIS A 463 25.45 -9.58 22.02
C HIS A 463 26.49 -10.45 22.74
N ILE A 464 27.10 -11.38 22.01
CA ILE A 464 28.09 -12.29 22.59
C ILE A 464 29.32 -11.49 23.04
N PHE A 465 29.92 -10.74 22.12
CA PHE A 465 30.76 -9.59 22.42
C PHE A 465 29.86 -8.37 22.69
N PRO A 466 29.77 -7.88 23.95
CA PRO A 466 28.81 -6.85 24.33
C PRO A 466 29.09 -5.48 23.69
N LYS A 467 28.07 -4.62 23.64
CA LYS A 467 28.25 -3.20 23.22
C LYS A 467 29.13 -2.40 24.18
N ASN A 468 29.02 -2.70 25.48
CA ASN A 468 29.79 -2.07 26.55
C ASN A 468 30.60 -3.14 27.28
N PRO A 469 31.58 -3.79 26.61
CA PRO A 469 32.28 -4.93 27.17
C PRO A 469 33.06 -4.55 28.43
N ASN A 470 33.11 -5.45 29.42
CA ASN A 470 33.91 -5.22 30.62
C ASN A 470 35.42 -5.15 30.28
N PRO A 471 36.27 -4.58 31.16
CA PRO A 471 37.70 -4.43 30.90
C PRO A 471 38.44 -5.75 30.61
N LYS A 472 37.92 -6.88 31.11
CA LYS A 472 38.51 -8.21 30.92
C LYS A 472 38.55 -8.62 29.44
N TRP A 473 37.56 -8.21 28.64
CA TRP A 473 37.60 -8.41 27.19
C TRP A 473 38.84 -7.82 26.53
N LYS A 474 39.21 -6.59 26.91
CA LYS A 474 40.37 -5.89 26.34
C LYS A 474 41.68 -6.53 26.76
N ILE A 475 41.77 -7.01 28.01
CA ILE A 475 42.95 -7.70 28.55
C ILE A 475 43.19 -9.04 27.84
N GLU A 476 42.15 -9.86 27.68
CA GLU A 476 42.27 -11.21 27.12
C GLU A 476 42.45 -11.21 25.59
N LEU A 477 41.84 -10.25 24.88
CA LEU A 477 41.94 -10.16 23.41
C LEU A 477 43.16 -9.35 22.93
N GLY A 478 43.62 -8.39 23.73
CA GLY A 478 44.56 -7.37 23.30
C GLY A 478 43.92 -6.28 22.44
N ASP A 479 44.59 -5.12 22.33
CA ASP A 479 44.03 -3.90 21.72
C ASP A 479 43.53 -4.09 20.29
N LYS A 480 44.35 -4.72 19.42
CA LYS A 480 44.03 -4.87 17.99
C LYS A 480 42.80 -5.74 17.75
N ALA A 481 42.73 -6.90 18.40
CA ALA A 481 41.59 -7.80 18.24
C ALA A 481 40.33 -7.22 18.87
N TYR A 482 40.45 -6.57 20.03
CA TYR A 482 39.33 -5.88 20.67
C TYR A 482 38.70 -4.81 19.77
N GLU A 483 39.49 -3.91 19.18
CA GLU A 483 38.95 -2.87 18.28
C GLU A 483 38.34 -3.49 17.02
N ARG A 484 38.97 -4.54 16.45
CA ARG A 484 38.42 -5.22 15.28
C ARG A 484 37.07 -5.87 15.54
N LEU A 485 36.89 -6.53 16.70
CA LEU A 485 35.60 -7.09 17.11
C LEU A 485 34.54 -5.98 17.25
N LYS A 486 34.91 -4.86 17.86
CA LYS A 486 34.03 -3.72 18.09
C LYS A 486 33.60 -3.01 16.80
N GLU A 487 34.51 -2.81 15.86
CA GLU A 487 34.25 -2.08 14.61
C GLU A 487 33.63 -2.96 13.53
N SER A 488 34.14 -4.18 13.34
CA SER A 488 33.78 -5.02 12.19
C SER A 488 32.73 -6.09 12.49
N TYR A 489 32.66 -6.58 13.74
CA TYR A 489 31.85 -7.78 14.06
C TYR A 489 30.71 -7.54 15.05
N LEU A 490 30.70 -6.41 15.77
CA LEU A 490 29.77 -6.14 16.87
C LEU A 490 28.30 -6.41 16.52
N ASN A 491 27.84 -5.93 15.36
CA ASN A 491 26.45 -6.05 14.93
C ASN A 491 26.22 -7.09 13.83
N THR A 492 27.20 -7.97 13.58
CA THR A 492 27.11 -9.00 12.54
C THR A 492 26.30 -10.21 13.01
N LEU A 493 25.81 -11.02 12.06
CA LEU A 493 25.05 -12.24 12.35
C LEU A 493 25.75 -13.16 13.36
N ALA A 494 27.07 -13.30 13.23
CA ALA A 494 27.87 -14.20 14.05
C ALA A 494 27.97 -13.77 15.52
N ASN A 495 28.00 -12.47 15.81
CA ASN A 495 28.08 -11.96 17.17
C ASN A 495 26.73 -11.87 17.90
N LEU A 496 25.64 -12.15 17.20
CA LEU A 496 24.28 -12.08 17.73
C LEU A 496 23.74 -13.48 18.02
N THR A 497 22.91 -13.57 19.06
CA THR A 497 22.20 -14.79 19.42
C THR A 497 20.88 -14.48 20.11
N LEU A 498 20.08 -15.50 20.39
CA LEU A 498 18.88 -15.39 21.21
C LEU A 498 19.18 -15.80 22.65
N SER A 499 18.64 -15.06 23.62
CA SER A 499 18.76 -15.38 25.04
C SER A 499 17.52 -14.99 25.84
N GLY A 500 17.10 -15.90 26.71
CA GLY A 500 16.10 -15.66 27.76
C GLY A 500 16.64 -14.92 28.98
N ASN A 501 17.97 -14.90 29.14
CA ASN A 501 18.66 -14.46 30.35
C ASN A 501 19.66 -13.32 30.04
N ASN A 502 19.35 -12.49 29.04
CA ASN A 502 20.25 -11.42 28.57
C ASN A 502 20.70 -10.48 29.71
N SER A 503 19.78 -10.08 30.59
CA SER A 503 20.10 -9.26 31.77
C SER A 503 21.11 -9.91 32.72
N ALA A 504 21.08 -11.23 32.87
CA ALA A 504 22.01 -11.99 33.73
C ALA A 504 23.39 -12.18 33.08
N LEU A 505 23.45 -12.31 31.75
CA LEU A 505 24.71 -12.44 30.99
C LEU A 505 25.45 -11.10 30.89
N SER A 506 24.73 -10.00 30.66
CA SER A 506 25.23 -8.62 30.71
C SER A 506 26.54 -8.41 29.93
N ASN A 507 27.46 -7.60 30.44
CA ASN A 507 28.73 -7.27 29.80
C ASN A 507 29.89 -8.20 30.20
N ARG A 508 29.59 -9.37 30.77
CA ARG A 508 30.58 -10.34 31.27
C ARG A 508 31.50 -10.86 30.16
N TYR A 509 32.66 -11.38 30.55
CA TYR A 509 33.57 -12.01 29.59
C TYR A 509 32.96 -13.31 29.06
N PHE A 510 33.36 -13.75 27.86
CA PHE A 510 32.72 -14.87 27.18
C PHE A 510 32.64 -16.15 28.03
N THR A 511 33.73 -16.55 28.69
CA THR A 511 33.73 -17.78 29.51
C THR A 511 32.78 -17.69 30.69
N GLU A 512 32.64 -16.50 31.28
CA GLU A 512 31.66 -16.23 32.34
C GLU A 512 30.22 -16.29 31.82
N LYS A 513 29.97 -15.81 30.60
CA LYS A 513 28.66 -15.95 29.94
C LYS A 513 28.36 -17.41 29.58
N ARG A 514 29.36 -18.17 29.15
CA ARG A 514 29.23 -19.58 28.75
C ARG A 514 28.94 -20.48 29.95
N ASP A 515 29.69 -20.29 31.04
CA ASP A 515 29.74 -21.18 32.20
C ASP A 515 28.88 -20.71 33.40
N ALA A 516 28.09 -19.64 33.24
CA ALA A 516 27.18 -19.19 34.30
C ALA A 516 26.10 -20.25 34.59
N SER A 517 26.02 -20.71 35.85
CA SER A 517 25.03 -21.69 36.30
C SER A 517 23.61 -21.26 35.95
N ASP A 518 22.83 -22.16 35.35
CA ASP A 518 21.40 -22.04 35.05
C ASP A 518 21.02 -21.00 33.98
N VAL A 519 21.93 -20.08 33.64
CA VAL A 519 21.67 -18.96 32.73
C VAL A 519 22.65 -18.87 31.56
N GLY A 520 23.76 -19.61 31.62
CA GLY A 520 24.85 -19.55 30.64
C GLY A 520 24.54 -20.27 29.33
N TYR A 521 25.40 -20.06 28.32
CA TYR A 521 25.22 -20.69 27.01
C TYR A 521 25.25 -22.22 27.05
N LYS A 522 25.94 -22.82 28.03
CA LYS A 522 25.96 -24.28 28.23
C LYS A 522 24.61 -24.88 28.61
N ASP A 523 23.82 -24.14 29.39
CA ASP A 523 22.52 -24.59 29.90
C ASP A 523 21.36 -24.17 28.98
N SER A 524 21.66 -23.37 27.95
CA SER A 524 20.67 -22.91 26.97
C SER A 524 20.17 -24.04 26.07
N ARG A 525 18.85 -24.12 25.92
CA ARG A 525 18.18 -25.07 25.02
C ARG A 525 18.14 -24.63 23.54
N LEU A 526 18.49 -23.36 23.27
CA LEU A 526 18.42 -22.77 21.95
C LEU A 526 19.52 -23.32 21.02
N TRP A 527 19.16 -23.67 19.80
CA TRP A 527 20.06 -24.13 18.75
C TRP A 527 21.16 -23.09 18.46
N LEU A 528 20.79 -21.80 18.39
CA LEU A 528 21.72 -20.70 18.17
C LEU A 528 22.84 -20.63 19.23
N ASN A 529 22.65 -21.22 20.41
CA ASN A 529 23.62 -21.22 21.50
C ASN A 529 24.49 -22.49 21.56
N LYS A 530 24.19 -23.54 20.78
CA LYS A 530 24.95 -24.81 20.79
C LYS A 530 26.45 -24.64 20.52
N PHE A 531 26.81 -23.80 19.54
CA PHE A 531 28.22 -23.50 19.26
C PHE A 531 28.89 -22.76 20.44
N LEU A 532 28.17 -21.84 21.09
CA LEU A 532 28.69 -21.03 22.19
C LEU A 532 28.93 -21.87 23.45
N ALA A 533 28.12 -22.91 23.67
CA ALA A 533 28.27 -23.83 24.78
C ALA A 533 29.64 -24.55 24.78
N SER A 534 30.19 -24.84 23.59
CA SER A 534 31.44 -25.58 23.41
C SER A 534 32.65 -24.72 23.06
N ALA A 535 32.45 -23.50 22.54
CA ALA A 535 33.56 -22.66 22.09
C ALA A 535 34.48 -22.31 23.29
N PRO A 536 35.82 -22.38 23.14
CA PRO A 536 36.75 -22.20 24.26
C PRO A 536 36.91 -20.74 24.69
N LYS A 537 36.88 -19.82 23.72
CA LYS A 537 37.06 -18.36 23.84
C LYS A 537 36.17 -17.66 22.80
N TRP A 538 36.16 -16.32 22.80
CA TRP A 538 35.43 -15.53 21.82
C TRP A 538 36.34 -14.49 21.17
N ASP A 539 37.03 -14.90 20.12
CA ASP A 539 37.89 -14.06 19.30
C ASP A 539 37.46 -14.11 17.83
N GLU A 540 38.24 -13.49 16.94
CA GLU A 540 37.94 -13.43 15.52
C GLU A 540 37.81 -14.83 14.88
N GLU A 541 38.65 -15.78 15.28
CA GLU A 541 38.64 -17.14 14.74
C GLU A 541 37.31 -17.83 15.04
N GLU A 542 36.85 -17.78 16.30
CA GLU A 542 35.58 -18.38 16.71
C GLU A 542 34.35 -17.66 16.13
N ILE A 543 34.41 -16.34 15.96
CA ILE A 543 33.37 -15.57 15.27
C ILE A 543 33.22 -16.03 13.82
N LEU A 544 34.33 -16.19 13.09
CA LEU A 544 34.30 -16.63 11.69
C LEU A 544 33.82 -18.07 11.54
N LYS A 545 34.25 -18.99 12.43
CA LYS A 545 33.73 -20.37 12.46
C LYS A 545 32.22 -20.40 12.68
N ARG A 546 31.71 -19.61 13.63
CA ARG A 546 30.26 -19.48 13.86
C ARG A 546 29.56 -18.87 12.64
N ALA A 547 30.15 -17.85 12.03
CA ALA A 547 29.59 -17.21 10.84
C ALA A 547 29.36 -18.24 9.73
N GLU A 548 30.34 -19.10 9.47
CA GLU A 548 30.22 -20.16 8.47
C GLU A 548 29.07 -21.14 8.76
N ILE A 549 28.91 -21.58 10.02
CA ILE A 549 27.80 -22.45 10.44
C ILE A 549 26.45 -21.77 10.18
N LEU A 550 26.30 -20.51 10.60
CA LEU A 550 25.05 -19.75 10.45
C LEU A 550 24.75 -19.47 8.97
N ILE A 551 25.76 -19.14 8.16
CA ILE A 551 25.59 -18.88 6.73
C ILE A 551 25.25 -20.16 5.97
N ASN A 552 25.87 -21.30 6.31
CA ASN A 552 25.52 -22.59 5.72
C ASN A 552 24.05 -22.93 6.00
N ARG A 553 23.58 -22.70 7.22
CA ARG A 553 22.18 -22.89 7.59
C ARG A 553 21.24 -21.90 6.89
N PHE A 554 21.65 -20.62 6.77
CA PHE A 554 20.92 -19.62 6.00
C PHE A 554 20.69 -20.09 4.56
N ILE A 555 21.73 -20.58 3.88
CA ILE A 555 21.64 -21.03 2.49
C ILE A 555 20.74 -22.25 2.33
N GLN A 556 20.62 -23.09 3.36
CA GLN A 556 19.68 -24.21 3.36
C GLN A 556 18.23 -23.77 3.54
N ILE A 557 17.97 -22.77 4.40
CA ILE A 557 16.62 -22.22 4.63
C ILE A 557 16.13 -21.41 3.44
N TRP A 558 16.98 -20.51 2.94
CA TRP A 558 16.69 -19.66 1.79
C TRP A 558 17.56 -20.16 0.64
N GLY A 559 17.16 -21.28 0.05
CA GLY A 559 17.91 -21.97 -1.01
C GLY A 559 17.84 -21.27 -2.35
N LEU A 560 18.92 -21.39 -3.12
CA LEU A 560 18.90 -21.11 -4.57
C LEU A 560 18.35 -22.34 -5.29
N PRO A 561 17.46 -22.19 -6.29
CA PRO A 561 16.98 -23.32 -7.06
C PRO A 561 18.12 -24.06 -7.77
N LYS A 562 18.15 -25.39 -7.65
CA LYS A 562 19.16 -26.26 -8.28
C LYS A 562 18.76 -26.67 -9.70
N VAL A 563 18.32 -25.70 -10.50
CA VAL A 563 17.85 -25.95 -11.88
C VAL A 563 18.89 -25.46 -12.87
N SER A 564 19.23 -26.29 -13.85
CA SER A 564 20.04 -25.87 -15.00
C SER A 564 19.21 -24.94 -15.89
N VAL A 565 19.61 -23.68 -15.93
CA VAL A 565 19.20 -22.78 -17.01
C VAL A 565 20.23 -22.99 -18.10
N GLU A 566 19.81 -23.52 -19.26
CA GLU A 566 20.62 -23.41 -20.46
C GLU A 566 20.79 -21.91 -20.72
N ASN A 567 21.96 -21.39 -20.33
CA ASN A 567 22.43 -20.13 -20.86
C ASN A 567 22.72 -20.44 -22.33
N GLU A 568 21.76 -20.17 -23.22
CA GLU A 568 22.11 -19.94 -24.62
C GLU A 568 23.25 -18.91 -24.59
N GLY A 569 24.44 -19.37 -24.97
CA GLY A 569 25.69 -18.69 -24.67
C GLY A 569 25.74 -17.33 -25.36
N ILE A 570 25.41 -16.28 -24.63
CA ILE A 570 25.65 -14.90 -25.06
C ILE A 570 25.92 -14.04 -23.82
N GLU A 571 27.18 -13.64 -23.64
CA GLU A 571 27.61 -12.64 -22.66
C GLU A 571 27.19 -11.23 -23.11
N GLU A 572 25.89 -10.97 -23.12
CA GLU A 572 25.39 -9.60 -23.09
C GLU A 572 25.52 -9.08 -21.67
N ILE A 573 26.29 -8.00 -21.53
CA ILE A 573 26.56 -7.33 -20.26
C ILE A 573 25.78 -6.03 -20.24
N ASN A 574 25.07 -5.76 -19.16
CA ASN A 574 24.39 -4.48 -18.99
C ASN A 574 25.44 -3.34 -19.05
N ILE A 575 25.14 -2.23 -19.72
CA ILE A 575 26.10 -1.14 -19.88
C ILE A 575 26.63 -0.61 -18.53
N PHE A 576 25.86 -0.69 -17.45
CA PHE A 576 26.26 -0.31 -16.09
C PHE A 576 27.35 -1.21 -15.52
N ASP A 577 27.33 -2.50 -15.89
CA ASP A 577 28.25 -3.54 -15.42
C ASP A 577 29.39 -3.81 -16.42
N ALA A 578 29.36 -3.17 -17.59
CA ALA A 578 30.38 -3.31 -18.62
C ALA A 578 31.71 -2.70 -18.18
N GLU A 579 32.80 -3.41 -18.49
CA GLU A 579 34.19 -2.92 -18.33
C GLU A 579 34.46 -1.66 -19.17
N ASP A 580 35.60 -1.01 -18.93
CA ASP A 580 36.01 0.20 -19.66
C ASP A 580 35.89 -0.01 -21.19
N PRO A 581 35.09 0.81 -21.90
CA PRO A 581 34.88 0.69 -23.34
C PRO A 581 36.06 1.18 -24.18
N THR A 582 37.17 1.62 -23.57
CA THR A 582 38.36 2.09 -24.26
C THR A 582 38.99 0.97 -25.10
N ASN A 583 39.26 1.24 -26.37
CA ASN A 583 39.79 0.29 -27.38
C ASN A 583 38.90 -0.93 -27.71
N LYS A 584 37.71 -1.06 -27.14
CA LYS A 584 36.79 -2.16 -27.45
C LYS A 584 35.83 -1.79 -28.59
N LYS A 585 35.49 -2.76 -29.45
CA LYS A 585 34.46 -2.62 -30.49
C LYS A 585 33.20 -3.36 -30.09
N LEU A 586 32.05 -2.79 -30.42
CA LEU A 586 30.75 -3.42 -30.19
C LEU A 586 30.45 -4.43 -31.33
N ASP A 587 29.92 -5.59 -30.96
CA ASP A 587 29.29 -6.54 -31.90
C ASP A 587 27.85 -6.08 -32.17
N TYR A 588 27.09 -5.90 -31.08
CA TYR A 588 25.76 -5.30 -31.08
C TYR A 588 25.38 -4.83 -29.66
N ALA A 589 24.29 -4.06 -29.58
CA ALA A 589 23.61 -3.72 -28.35
C ALA A 589 22.16 -4.23 -28.38
N ILE A 590 21.59 -4.54 -27.23
CA ILE A 590 20.16 -4.75 -27.06
C ILE A 590 19.60 -3.55 -26.31
N PHE A 591 18.70 -2.82 -26.96
CA PHE A 591 17.99 -1.68 -26.36
C PHE A 591 16.48 -1.92 -26.43
N PHE A 592 15.77 -1.98 -25.29
CA PHE A 592 14.35 -2.31 -25.21
C PHE A 592 13.97 -3.61 -25.98
N ASN A 593 14.74 -4.68 -25.77
CA ASN A 593 14.64 -5.96 -26.50
C ASN A 593 14.82 -5.87 -28.03
N GLN A 594 15.28 -4.75 -28.57
CA GLN A 594 15.65 -4.62 -29.98
C GLN A 594 17.17 -4.69 -30.15
N LYS A 595 17.61 -5.54 -31.08
CA LYS A 595 19.02 -5.73 -31.38
C LYS A 595 19.51 -4.65 -32.35
N ILE A 596 20.39 -3.78 -31.87
CA ILE A 596 21.02 -2.69 -32.60
C ILE A 596 22.43 -3.13 -33.00
N TYR A 597 22.69 -3.30 -34.30
CA TYR A 597 24.01 -3.63 -34.82
C TYR A 597 24.83 -2.36 -35.01
N VAL A 598 25.70 -2.07 -34.05
CA VAL A 598 26.59 -0.89 -34.04
C VAL A 598 28.00 -1.31 -33.70
N LYS A 599 28.99 -0.75 -34.40
CA LYS A 599 30.41 -1.10 -34.22
C LYS A 599 31.16 -0.12 -33.32
N HIS A 600 30.72 1.14 -33.28
CA HIS A 600 31.33 2.19 -32.49
C HIS A 600 30.38 2.72 -31.41
N MET A 601 30.93 3.10 -30.26
CA MET A 601 30.16 3.66 -29.14
C MET A 601 29.40 4.94 -29.53
N ILE A 602 29.90 5.72 -30.48
CA ILE A 602 29.23 6.94 -30.96
C ILE A 602 27.95 6.62 -31.75
N ASP A 603 27.89 5.48 -32.42
CA ASP A 603 26.70 5.05 -33.15
C ASP A 603 25.62 4.63 -32.13
N LEU A 604 26.02 3.86 -31.10
CA LEU A 604 25.13 3.50 -29.98
C LEU A 604 24.59 4.74 -29.26
N TYR A 605 25.46 5.71 -28.97
CA TYR A 605 25.09 6.99 -28.36
C TYR A 605 24.01 7.70 -29.17
N THR A 606 24.20 7.80 -30.48
CA THR A 606 23.27 8.50 -31.35
C THR A 606 21.91 7.79 -31.41
N GLU A 607 21.89 6.47 -31.53
CA GLU A 607 20.64 5.68 -31.58
C GLU A 607 19.86 5.74 -30.26
N VAL A 608 20.54 5.64 -29.11
CA VAL A 608 19.90 5.76 -27.79
C VAL A 608 19.27 7.14 -27.61
N PHE A 609 19.98 8.21 -27.95
CA PHE A 609 19.48 9.57 -27.78
C PHE A 609 18.41 9.97 -28.81
N LYS A 610 18.45 9.43 -30.03
CA LYS A 610 17.33 9.51 -30.99
C LYS A 610 16.06 8.93 -30.38
N TYR A 611 16.14 7.70 -29.90
CA TYR A 611 14.99 7.01 -29.30
C TYR A 611 14.43 7.77 -28.10
N PHE A 612 15.29 8.24 -27.19
CA PHE A 612 14.83 9.03 -26.05
C PHE A 612 14.21 10.36 -26.45
N PHE A 613 14.74 11.01 -27.48
CA PHE A 613 14.17 12.25 -27.97
C PHE A 613 12.79 12.03 -28.61
N GLU A 614 12.59 10.92 -29.33
CA GLU A 614 11.27 10.55 -29.87
C GLU A 614 10.28 10.16 -28.76
N LEU A 615 10.74 9.45 -27.73
CA LEU A 615 9.89 8.98 -26.63
C LEU A 615 9.39 10.12 -25.74
N SER A 616 10.27 11.06 -25.38
CA SER A 616 9.92 12.20 -24.52
C SER A 616 10.84 13.40 -24.77
N PRO A 617 10.53 14.24 -25.79
CA PRO A 617 11.28 15.46 -26.07
C PRO A 617 11.32 16.41 -24.87
N GLU A 618 10.22 16.48 -24.10
CA GLU A 618 10.07 17.31 -22.89
C GLU A 618 11.23 17.11 -21.91
N THR A 619 11.68 15.86 -21.73
CA THR A 619 12.68 15.48 -20.72
C THR A 619 14.04 16.12 -21.00
N PHE A 620 14.36 16.36 -22.26
CA PHE A 620 15.61 17.03 -22.65
C PHE A 620 15.64 18.50 -22.25
N PHE A 621 14.48 19.17 -22.22
CA PHE A 621 14.37 20.61 -21.95
C PHE A 621 13.93 20.93 -20.51
N SER A 622 13.32 19.97 -19.81
CA SER A 622 12.87 20.12 -18.42
C SER A 622 13.91 19.69 -17.38
N THR A 623 15.05 19.15 -17.82
CA THR A 623 16.15 18.67 -16.97
C THR A 623 17.49 19.25 -17.41
N ASP A 624 18.57 18.92 -16.70
CA ASP A 624 19.95 19.29 -17.05
C ASP A 624 20.54 18.44 -18.20
N LEU A 625 19.75 17.55 -18.82
CA LEU A 625 20.21 16.62 -19.84
C LEU A 625 20.73 17.33 -21.09
N ALA A 626 20.02 18.36 -21.57
CA ALA A 626 20.43 19.13 -22.76
C ALA A 626 21.79 19.81 -22.57
N GLU A 627 22.06 20.37 -21.39
CA GLU A 627 23.35 20.96 -21.05
C GLU A 627 24.45 19.89 -21.01
N LYS A 628 24.17 18.74 -20.37
CA LYS A 628 25.14 17.65 -20.26
C LYS A 628 25.55 17.04 -21.60
N ILE A 629 24.68 17.02 -22.60
CA ILE A 629 24.98 16.45 -23.93
C ILE A 629 25.32 17.51 -25.00
N ASN A 630 25.35 18.78 -24.63
CA ASN A 630 25.49 19.93 -25.54
C ASN A 630 24.46 19.89 -26.69
N LEU A 631 23.19 19.77 -26.34
CA LEU A 631 22.08 19.78 -27.31
C LEU A 631 21.94 21.17 -27.94
N THR A 632 21.93 21.25 -29.28
CA THR A 632 21.79 22.52 -30.01
C THR A 632 21.08 22.34 -31.36
N GLN A 633 20.46 23.41 -31.86
CA GLN A 633 19.90 23.47 -33.21
C GLN A 633 20.95 23.86 -34.27
N LYS A 634 22.14 24.34 -33.84
CA LYS A 634 23.21 24.78 -34.73
C LYS A 634 24.35 23.76 -34.73
N ALA A 635 24.44 22.97 -35.79
CA ALA A 635 25.49 21.95 -35.94
C ALA A 635 26.92 22.55 -35.85
N GLU A 636 27.09 23.79 -36.30
CA GLU A 636 28.36 24.54 -36.28
C GLU A 636 28.87 24.89 -34.87
N ALA A 637 27.99 24.84 -33.85
CA ALA A 637 28.37 25.10 -32.47
C ALA A 637 29.06 23.90 -31.79
N LEU A 638 29.15 22.75 -32.49
CA LEU A 638 29.68 21.50 -31.96
C LEU A 638 30.98 21.12 -32.67
N ARG A 639 31.90 20.46 -31.95
CA ARG A 639 33.17 20.00 -32.54
C ARG A 639 32.95 18.85 -33.51
N LYS A 640 32.02 17.95 -33.20
CA LYS A 640 31.55 16.92 -34.13
C LYS A 640 30.05 16.73 -33.94
N PRO A 641 29.19 17.32 -34.80
CA PRO A 641 27.75 17.21 -34.63
C PRO A 641 27.24 15.79 -34.92
N ALA A 642 26.45 15.22 -34.01
CA ALA A 642 25.68 14.00 -34.21
C ALA A 642 24.18 14.35 -34.22
N ALA A 643 23.47 14.05 -35.31
CA ALA A 643 22.07 14.40 -35.46
C ALA A 643 21.17 13.41 -34.71
N ILE A 644 20.28 13.92 -33.85
CA ILE A 644 19.25 13.12 -33.17
C ILE A 644 17.87 13.24 -33.82
N ASN A 645 17.64 14.28 -34.61
CA ASN A 645 16.51 14.40 -35.54
C ASN A 645 16.83 15.47 -36.60
N ASN A 646 15.83 15.91 -37.35
CA ASN A 646 16.00 16.92 -38.42
C ASN A 646 16.34 18.34 -37.91
N ALA A 647 16.22 18.62 -36.61
CA ALA A 647 16.36 19.97 -36.05
C ALA A 647 17.42 20.08 -34.93
N TYR A 648 17.83 18.98 -34.31
CA TYR A 648 18.69 18.97 -33.13
C TYR A 648 19.91 18.05 -33.30
N PHE A 649 21.03 18.54 -32.77
CA PHE A 649 22.35 17.90 -32.79
C PHE A 649 22.93 17.84 -31.37
N ILE A 650 23.74 16.82 -31.11
CA ILE A 650 24.49 16.61 -29.86
C ILE A 650 25.99 16.49 -30.13
N GLU A 651 26.84 16.80 -29.15
CA GLU A 651 28.31 16.68 -29.29
C GLU A 651 28.72 15.20 -29.43
N GLY A 652 29.42 14.89 -30.52
CA GLY A 652 29.94 13.56 -30.83
C GLY A 652 31.45 13.43 -30.70
N ASN A 653 32.19 14.50 -30.42
CA ASN A 653 33.63 14.44 -30.14
C ASN A 653 33.87 14.14 -28.66
N LEU A 654 33.63 12.89 -28.27
CA LEU A 654 33.69 12.39 -26.89
C LEU A 654 34.50 11.10 -26.83
N SER A 655 35.16 10.84 -25.69
CA SER A 655 35.77 9.54 -25.42
C SER A 655 34.69 8.46 -25.22
N SER A 656 35.03 7.19 -25.47
CA SER A 656 34.11 6.06 -25.22
C SER A 656 33.59 6.04 -23.78
N THR A 657 34.43 6.42 -22.82
CA THR A 657 34.07 6.58 -21.40
C THR A 657 33.04 7.68 -21.18
N ALA A 658 33.27 8.88 -21.72
CA ALA A 658 32.33 10.00 -21.62
C ALA A 658 31.00 9.72 -22.31
N ILE A 659 31.02 8.97 -23.42
CA ILE A 659 29.81 8.49 -24.10
C ILE A 659 29.04 7.54 -23.17
N CYS A 660 29.71 6.54 -22.60
CA CYS A 660 29.11 5.56 -21.70
C CYS A 660 28.47 6.25 -20.48
N ASP A 661 29.14 7.22 -19.87
CA ASP A 661 28.63 7.98 -18.73
C ASP A 661 27.38 8.80 -19.05
N LYS A 662 27.34 9.43 -20.24
CA LYS A 662 26.17 10.19 -20.70
C LYS A 662 24.98 9.27 -21.00
N ILE A 663 25.22 8.10 -21.59
CA ILE A 663 24.18 7.08 -21.79
C ILE A 663 23.65 6.60 -20.43
N LYS A 664 24.53 6.21 -19.50
CA LYS A 664 24.14 5.80 -18.13
C LYS A 664 23.32 6.88 -17.42
N TYR A 665 23.70 8.15 -17.60
CA TYR A 665 22.95 9.27 -17.04
C TYR A 665 21.54 9.37 -17.61
N ALA A 666 21.40 9.28 -18.94
CA ALA A 666 20.10 9.30 -19.60
C ALA A 666 19.24 8.09 -19.20
N LEU A 667 19.80 6.88 -19.19
CA LEU A 667 19.08 5.67 -18.75
C LEU A 667 18.51 5.81 -17.33
N LYS A 668 19.29 6.40 -16.39
CA LYS A 668 18.82 6.73 -15.02
C LYS A 668 17.70 7.75 -15.02
N LEU A 669 17.84 8.82 -15.80
CA LEU A 669 16.84 9.88 -15.86
C LEU A 669 15.49 9.37 -16.37
N PHE A 670 15.51 8.43 -17.32
CA PHE A 670 14.33 7.79 -17.89
C PHE A 670 13.86 6.55 -17.11
N ASN A 671 14.53 6.15 -16.02
CA ASN A 671 14.27 4.95 -15.20
C ASN A 671 14.24 3.63 -16.01
N VAL A 672 15.20 3.47 -16.91
CA VAL A 672 15.33 2.34 -17.86
C VAL A 672 16.76 1.76 -17.88
N GLU A 673 17.42 1.73 -16.73
CA GLU A 673 18.80 1.27 -16.57
C GLU A 673 19.05 -0.16 -17.04
N GLU A 674 18.02 -1.01 -17.00
CA GLU A 674 18.08 -2.41 -17.40
C GLU A 674 17.85 -2.64 -18.90
N GLU A 675 17.41 -1.61 -19.62
CA GLU A 675 16.96 -1.74 -21.00
C GLU A 675 18.10 -1.70 -22.02
N LEU A 676 19.35 -1.44 -21.59
CA LEU A 676 20.52 -1.42 -22.47
C LEU A 676 21.61 -2.42 -22.05
N SER A 677 21.78 -3.46 -22.86
CA SER A 677 22.90 -4.41 -22.76
C SER A 677 23.78 -4.31 -23.99
N ILE A 678 25.08 -4.52 -23.83
CA ILE A 678 26.06 -4.46 -24.91
C ILE A 678 26.84 -5.77 -24.98
N LYS A 679 27.31 -6.09 -26.19
CA LYS A 679 28.26 -7.17 -26.43
C LYS A 679 29.47 -6.60 -27.18
N TYR A 680 30.65 -6.86 -26.66
CA TYR A 680 31.90 -6.55 -27.36
C TYR A 680 32.25 -7.66 -28.35
N ILE A 681 32.96 -7.31 -29.43
CA ILE A 681 33.59 -8.29 -30.30
C ILE A 681 34.70 -8.98 -29.49
N GLU A 682 34.69 -10.31 -29.41
CA GLU A 682 35.82 -11.09 -28.89
C GLU A 682 37.03 -10.86 -29.81
N GLU A 683 38.18 -10.46 -29.23
CA GLU A 683 39.43 -10.28 -29.99
C GLU A 683 40.01 -11.61 -30.50
#